data_AF-A0A5E6SRV7-F1
#
_entry.id   AF-A0A5E6SRV7-F1
#
_cell.length_a   1.000
_cell.length_b   1.000
_cell.length_c   1.000
_cell.angle_alpha   90.00
_cell.angle_beta   90.00
_cell.angle_gamma   90.00
#
_symmetry.space_group_name_H-M   'P 1'
#
loop_
_entity.id
_entity.type
_entity.pdbx_description
1 polymer ?
#
loop_
_entity_poly.entity_id
_entity_poly.type
_entity_poly.pdbx_seq_one_letter_code
_entity_poly.pdbx_strand_id
1 'polypeptide(L)'
;MQSGFGRTGTLLGASHFNLQGDYYCLSKALGGGLMKIAATVIRASHYENDFSYIHSSTFAEDDASCHIALSALRRLFENDSAMLKDVNKKGEYLKASLLELKAAYPDVIADVRGRGLLLGFELHDLTGTSSLVQASAQYNDALGYIIAGYLLQFESLRVAPSGSNANVIRLEPPVCITFAEIDGLIGSLQKVCDMLRRRDAFPLAAGVCADSIAQVPAREVSFKEDESLPKSDENVRVVARVAFINHLIDSDMLSDVDPSLSTLSAEQKREFIKRMAPERRAAPIGPVQIRSKLGTAVEFTLYPLCMDSDAMAAYIASGDLQTIREEVGNRIKDARADGYSVAGLGMYTSIVTNNCQALQIPDMALTSGNALTIGMGLEAIEQGCKQQGLELSEQTAAVVGAAGNIASTYASLLSTSVEHLILIGSGRDGSLRRLEKTAQLIYAEAARAILKGVAEHDRLARRLQQIDGIDALLQAHGSSADLGQRVAKLVEERLGANAFITVSNDLDVLKQARIVLCAANAPQPFLFAEHFAENSVICDIAVPLNVDQNLASQRSDVLYMHGGIVQTPLGDGLVKNVRAYLKQGQLYACMAESVLMGLSGMKQHYSYGDISREQVQQIRALAATHGFTLAQFKTDNSL
;
A
#
# COMPACT_ATOMS: atom_id res chain seq x y z
N MET A 1 38.65 6.04 -13.75
CA MET A 1 38.49 6.48 -15.16
C MET A 1 37.44 5.63 -15.86
N GLN A 2 36.38 6.24 -16.43
CA GLN A 2 35.16 5.50 -16.80
C GLN A 2 34.91 5.30 -18.31
N SER A 3 35.52 6.09 -19.21
CA SER A 3 35.21 6.06 -20.65
C SER A 3 35.82 4.88 -21.42
N GLY A 4 36.99 4.39 -21.01
CA GLY A 4 37.83 3.51 -21.83
C GLY A 4 38.49 4.26 -22.99
N PHE A 5 39.78 4.03 -23.24
CA PHE A 5 40.44 4.69 -24.37
C PHE A 5 39.85 4.18 -25.70
N GLY A 6 39.82 5.03 -26.73
CA GLY A 6 39.36 4.66 -28.07
C GLY A 6 37.84 4.51 -28.24
N ARG A 7 37.09 4.24 -27.16
CA ARG A 7 35.65 3.95 -27.22
C ARG A 7 34.79 5.08 -27.78
N THR A 8 35.22 6.33 -27.56
CA THR A 8 34.54 7.51 -28.10
C THR A 8 34.94 7.84 -29.54
N GLY A 9 35.74 7.00 -30.19
CA GLY A 9 36.25 7.23 -31.55
C GLY A 9 37.60 7.96 -31.61
N THR A 10 38.14 8.36 -30.47
CA THR A 10 39.46 8.96 -30.27
C THR A 10 40.15 8.29 -29.09
N LEU A 11 41.49 8.36 -29.01
CA LEU A 11 42.23 7.83 -27.87
C LEU A 11 41.70 8.41 -26.55
N LEU A 12 41.60 9.74 -26.48
CA LEU A 12 41.11 10.49 -25.33
C LEU A 12 39.77 11.15 -25.66
N GLY A 13 38.75 10.88 -24.85
CA GLY A 13 37.46 11.56 -24.99
C GLY A 13 37.57 13.10 -24.90
N ALA A 14 38.56 13.60 -24.16
CA ALA A 14 38.92 15.01 -24.05
C ALA A 14 39.17 15.69 -25.41
N SER A 15 39.67 14.95 -26.41
CA SER A 15 39.94 15.48 -27.75
C SER A 15 38.68 15.96 -28.46
N HIS A 16 37.50 15.40 -28.15
CA HIS A 16 36.22 15.88 -28.71
C HIS A 16 35.83 17.27 -28.23
N PHE A 17 36.43 17.74 -27.14
CA PHE A 17 36.16 19.04 -26.53
C PHE A 17 37.33 20.02 -26.69
N ASN A 18 38.38 19.63 -27.42
CA ASN A 18 39.66 20.35 -27.47
C ASN A 18 40.20 20.69 -26.07
N LEU A 19 39.95 19.81 -25.08
CA LEU A 19 40.38 20.01 -23.72
C LEU A 19 41.89 19.72 -23.62
N GLN A 20 42.67 20.74 -23.30
CA GLN A 20 44.11 20.63 -23.11
C GLN A 20 44.44 20.45 -21.62
N GLY A 21 44.14 19.27 -21.08
CA GLY A 21 44.49 18.92 -19.71
C GLY A 21 46.01 18.87 -19.50
N ASP A 22 46.44 19.21 -18.29
CA ASP A 22 47.83 19.02 -17.86
C ASP A 22 48.09 17.58 -17.45
N TYR A 23 47.10 16.92 -16.84
CA TYR A 23 47.16 15.52 -16.44
C TYR A 23 46.04 14.72 -17.11
N TYR A 24 46.37 13.53 -17.61
CA TYR A 24 45.40 12.57 -18.13
C TYR A 24 45.56 11.22 -17.43
N CYS A 25 44.46 10.68 -16.93
CA CYS A 25 44.48 9.33 -16.35
C CYS A 25 43.87 8.32 -17.33
N LEU A 26 44.51 7.17 -17.49
CA LEU A 26 44.07 6.08 -18.35
C LEU A 26 43.93 4.81 -17.51
N SER A 27 42.95 3.96 -17.81
CA SER A 27 42.84 2.65 -17.14
C SER A 27 41.95 1.68 -17.91
N LYS A 28 40.63 1.93 -18.01
CA LYS A 28 39.72 1.05 -18.77
C LYS A 28 40.23 0.84 -20.21
N ALA A 29 40.14 -0.40 -20.67
CA ALA A 29 40.73 -0.92 -21.92
C ALA A 29 42.26 -1.06 -21.96
N LEU A 30 43.04 -0.40 -21.09
CA LEU A 30 44.51 -0.46 -21.04
C LEU A 30 45.02 -1.87 -20.75
N GLY A 31 44.43 -2.55 -19.77
CA GLY A 31 44.78 -3.95 -19.51
C GLY A 31 44.16 -4.96 -20.48
N GLY A 32 43.58 -4.53 -21.62
CA GLY A 32 42.99 -5.42 -22.62
C GLY A 32 41.81 -6.27 -22.14
N GLY A 33 41.23 -5.95 -20.97
CA GLY A 33 40.23 -6.79 -20.29
C GLY A 33 40.80 -8.02 -19.57
N LEU A 34 42.13 -8.19 -19.58
CA LEU A 34 42.83 -9.34 -19.01
C LEU A 34 43.64 -8.97 -17.75
N MET A 35 44.23 -7.78 -17.75
CA MET A 35 45.10 -7.28 -16.67
C MET A 35 44.58 -5.97 -16.07
N LYS A 36 45.13 -5.57 -14.92
CA LYS A 36 44.76 -4.32 -14.22
C LYS A 36 45.92 -3.34 -14.31
N ILE A 37 45.72 -2.25 -15.05
CA ILE A 37 46.72 -1.18 -15.18
C ILE A 37 46.04 0.17 -15.31
N ALA A 38 46.71 1.18 -14.78
CA ALA A 38 46.37 2.58 -14.96
C ALA A 38 47.64 3.37 -15.23
N ALA A 39 47.51 4.49 -15.92
CA ALA A 39 48.60 5.40 -16.20
C ALA A 39 48.15 6.84 -15.95
N THR A 40 48.96 7.63 -15.28
CA THR A 40 48.78 9.09 -15.16
C THR A 40 49.83 9.75 -16.04
N VAL A 41 49.38 10.42 -17.09
CA VAL A 41 50.23 11.14 -18.03
C VAL A 41 50.27 12.61 -17.61
N ILE A 42 51.44 13.09 -17.19
CA ILE A 42 51.67 14.45 -16.72
C ILE A 42 52.43 15.23 -17.79
N ARG A 43 51.95 16.43 -18.13
CA ARG A 43 52.67 17.34 -19.04
C ARG A 43 54.05 17.64 -18.45
N ALA A 44 55.09 17.49 -19.27
CA ALA A 44 56.49 17.65 -18.83
C ALA A 44 56.77 19.01 -18.15
N SER A 45 56.10 20.09 -18.56
CA SER A 45 56.26 21.41 -17.94
C SER A 45 55.71 21.52 -16.52
N HIS A 46 54.88 20.56 -16.09
CA HIS A 46 54.26 20.48 -14.76
C HIS A 46 54.73 19.24 -13.99
N TYR A 47 55.75 18.53 -14.49
CA TYR A 47 56.25 17.32 -13.86
C TYR A 47 57.28 17.68 -12.78
N GLU A 48 57.02 17.26 -11.53
CA GLU A 48 57.97 17.35 -10.44
C GLU A 48 58.84 16.08 -10.40
N ASN A 49 60.16 16.24 -10.46
CA ASN A 49 61.09 15.10 -10.56
C ASN A 49 60.97 14.12 -9.38
N ASP A 50 60.61 14.62 -8.19
CA ASP A 50 60.45 13.80 -7.00
C ASP A 50 59.18 12.92 -7.03
N PHE A 51 58.21 13.22 -7.90
CA PHE A 51 56.93 12.52 -7.95
C PHE A 51 57.07 11.00 -8.18
N SER A 52 58.02 10.58 -9.02
CA SER A 52 58.33 9.16 -9.27
C SER A 52 58.72 8.40 -8.02
N TYR A 53 59.36 9.06 -7.05
CA TYR A 53 59.83 8.41 -5.82
C TYR A 53 58.75 8.38 -4.73
N ILE A 54 57.74 9.24 -4.84
CA ILE A 54 56.62 9.33 -3.88
C ILE A 54 55.60 8.22 -4.14
N HIS A 55 55.34 7.87 -5.40
CA HIS A 55 54.39 6.81 -5.74
C HIS A 55 55.01 5.43 -5.58
N SER A 56 54.81 4.81 -4.41
CA SER A 56 55.25 3.44 -4.13
C SER A 56 54.07 2.47 -4.08
N SER A 57 54.01 1.52 -5.00
CA SER A 57 52.98 0.49 -5.06
C SER A 57 53.56 -0.83 -5.56
N THR A 58 53.38 -1.91 -4.78
CA THR A 58 53.93 -3.25 -5.06
C THR A 58 53.45 -3.85 -6.38
N PHE A 59 52.25 -3.49 -6.84
CA PHE A 59 51.65 -4.01 -8.07
C PHE A 59 51.65 -2.99 -9.21
N ALA A 60 52.19 -1.79 -9.01
CA ALA A 60 52.33 -0.83 -10.10
C ALA A 60 53.47 -1.25 -11.03
N GLU A 61 53.36 -0.89 -12.31
CA GLU A 61 54.41 -1.06 -13.32
C GLU A 61 54.85 -2.53 -13.53
N ASP A 62 53.96 -3.50 -13.28
CA ASP A 62 54.28 -4.90 -13.54
C ASP A 62 54.45 -5.17 -15.05
N ASP A 63 55.44 -6.00 -15.39
CA ASP A 63 55.83 -6.27 -16.78
C ASP A 63 54.69 -6.86 -17.61
N ALA A 64 53.87 -7.74 -17.02
CA ALA A 64 52.81 -8.44 -17.72
C ALA A 64 51.71 -7.46 -18.14
N SER A 65 51.23 -6.62 -17.21
CA SER A 65 50.24 -5.59 -17.51
C SER A 65 50.77 -4.55 -18.49
N CYS A 66 52.04 -4.16 -18.38
CA CYS A 66 52.69 -3.25 -19.33
C CYS A 66 52.74 -3.83 -20.75
N HIS A 67 53.07 -5.11 -20.89
CA HIS A 67 53.10 -5.79 -22.19
C HIS A 67 51.71 -5.84 -22.85
N ILE A 68 50.67 -6.13 -22.06
CA ILE A 68 49.28 -6.12 -22.53
C ILE A 68 48.85 -4.70 -22.91
N ALA A 69 49.22 -3.68 -22.12
CA ALA A 69 48.92 -2.29 -22.43
C ALA A 69 49.55 -1.83 -23.74
N LEU A 70 50.82 -2.15 -23.97
CA LEU A 70 51.51 -1.88 -25.24
C LEU A 70 50.81 -2.57 -26.40
N SER A 71 50.41 -3.83 -26.22
CA SER A 71 49.67 -4.58 -27.24
C SER A 71 48.31 -3.97 -27.55
N ALA A 72 47.58 -3.50 -26.53
CA ALA A 72 46.29 -2.83 -26.69
C ALA A 72 46.42 -1.49 -27.44
N LEU A 73 47.46 -0.70 -27.13
CA LEU A 73 47.75 0.56 -27.82
C LEU A 73 48.20 0.33 -29.26
N ARG A 74 49.10 -0.64 -29.52
CA ARG A 74 49.52 -0.99 -30.88
C ARG A 74 48.33 -1.36 -31.75
N ARG A 75 47.47 -2.28 -31.28
CA ARG A 75 46.25 -2.68 -32.00
C ARG A 75 45.31 -1.51 -32.31
N LEU A 76 45.24 -0.49 -31.44
CA LEU A 76 44.40 0.67 -31.66
C LEU A 76 44.89 1.54 -32.84
N PHE A 77 46.21 1.67 -32.99
CA PHE A 77 46.85 2.56 -33.97
C PHE A 77 47.36 1.86 -35.24
N GLU A 78 47.46 0.53 -35.23
CA GLU A 78 47.80 -0.29 -36.40
C GLU A 78 46.85 -0.03 -37.59
N ASN A 79 47.33 -0.31 -38.81
CA ASN A 79 46.57 -0.17 -40.06
C ASN A 79 45.90 1.21 -40.23
N ASP A 80 46.66 2.28 -39.98
CA ASP A 80 46.16 3.66 -40.07
C ASP A 80 44.92 3.91 -39.19
N SER A 81 45.02 3.45 -37.93
CA SER A 81 43.95 3.54 -36.92
C SER A 81 42.60 2.99 -37.39
N ALA A 82 42.61 1.92 -38.19
CA ALA A 82 41.40 1.29 -38.74
C ALA A 82 40.37 0.96 -37.66
N MET A 83 40.81 0.54 -36.47
CA MET A 83 39.94 0.25 -35.33
C MET A 83 39.18 1.50 -34.85
N LEU A 84 39.83 2.67 -34.75
CA LEU A 84 39.17 3.92 -34.37
C LEU A 84 38.18 4.38 -35.44
N LYS A 85 38.53 4.23 -36.72
CA LYS A 85 37.62 4.54 -37.83
C LYS A 85 36.38 3.64 -37.79
N ASP A 86 36.54 2.37 -37.49
CA ASP A 86 35.44 1.41 -37.33
C ASP A 86 34.56 1.73 -36.10
N VAL A 87 35.16 2.11 -34.96
CA VAL A 87 34.41 2.63 -33.79
C VAL A 87 33.56 3.84 -34.16
N ASN A 88 34.11 4.80 -34.90
CA ASN A 88 33.36 5.98 -35.35
C ASN A 88 32.21 5.57 -36.27
N LYS A 89 32.48 4.76 -37.30
CA LYS A 89 31.46 4.29 -38.26
C LYS A 89 30.31 3.55 -37.57
N LYS A 90 30.63 2.59 -36.70
CA LYS A 90 29.61 1.80 -35.96
C LYS A 90 28.90 2.64 -34.90
N GLY A 91 29.61 3.54 -34.23
CA GLY A 91 29.04 4.46 -33.25
C GLY A 91 28.06 5.46 -33.89
N GLU A 92 28.39 6.00 -35.07
CA GLU A 92 27.50 6.85 -35.85
C GLU A 92 26.25 6.08 -36.30
N TYR A 93 26.42 4.86 -36.82
CA TYR A 93 25.30 4.00 -37.20
C TYR A 93 24.38 3.71 -36.01
N LEU A 94 24.92 3.19 -34.91
CA LEU A 94 24.16 2.89 -33.70
C LEU A 94 23.44 4.14 -33.16
N LYS A 95 24.12 5.29 -33.12
CA LYS A 95 23.50 6.54 -32.66
C LYS A 95 22.39 7.01 -33.60
N ALA A 96 22.57 6.90 -34.91
CA ALA A 96 21.54 7.25 -35.88
C ALA A 96 20.30 6.36 -35.71
N SER A 97 20.46 5.04 -35.60
CA SER A 97 19.35 4.11 -35.39
C SER A 97 18.62 4.36 -34.05
N LEU A 98 19.34 4.71 -32.98
CA LEU A 98 18.71 5.10 -31.71
C LEU A 98 17.94 6.41 -31.83
N LEU A 99 18.42 7.38 -32.61
CA LEU A 99 17.72 8.64 -32.87
C LEU A 99 16.46 8.43 -33.74
N GLU A 100 16.51 7.52 -34.70
CA GLU A 100 15.33 7.08 -35.46
C GLU A 100 14.29 6.43 -34.55
N LEU A 101 14.74 5.55 -33.64
CA LEU A 101 13.86 4.95 -32.64
C LEU A 101 13.26 6.01 -31.70
N LYS A 102 14.05 7.00 -31.26
CA LYS A 102 13.54 8.17 -30.49
C LYS A 102 12.49 8.95 -31.28
N ALA A 103 12.68 9.15 -32.58
CA ALA A 103 11.69 9.83 -33.42
C ALA A 103 10.37 9.03 -33.53
N ALA A 104 10.44 7.69 -33.51
CA ALA A 104 9.26 6.83 -33.48
C ALA A 104 8.62 6.71 -32.08
N TYR A 105 9.40 6.91 -31.00
CA TYR A 105 8.97 6.83 -29.61
C TYR A 105 9.31 8.06 -28.76
N PRO A 106 8.86 9.27 -29.15
CA PRO A 106 9.20 10.51 -28.45
C PRO A 106 8.53 10.63 -27.08
N ASP A 107 7.47 9.86 -26.83
CA ASP A 107 6.76 9.76 -25.55
C ASP A 107 7.45 8.81 -24.54
N VAL A 108 8.36 7.95 -25.02
CA VAL A 108 9.07 6.97 -24.17
C VAL A 108 10.54 7.30 -24.03
N ILE A 109 11.18 7.84 -25.06
CA ILE A 109 12.63 8.10 -25.09
C ILE A 109 12.91 9.58 -24.88
N ALA A 110 13.42 9.93 -23.71
CA ALA A 110 13.78 11.29 -23.36
C ALA A 110 15.03 11.76 -24.14
N ASP A 111 16.09 10.94 -24.18
CA ASP A 111 17.34 11.33 -24.82
C ASP A 111 18.20 10.17 -25.33
N VAL A 112 19.04 10.48 -26.31
CA VAL A 112 20.11 9.61 -26.81
C VAL A 112 21.41 10.40 -26.81
N ARG A 113 22.29 10.07 -25.86
CA ARG A 113 23.54 10.83 -25.61
C ARG A 113 24.79 9.98 -25.75
N GLY A 114 25.93 10.65 -25.89
CA GLY A 114 27.24 10.01 -26.01
C GLY A 114 27.86 10.08 -27.42
N ARG A 115 28.99 9.40 -27.60
CA ARG A 115 29.84 9.40 -28.80
C ARG A 115 30.53 8.04 -28.99
N GLY A 116 30.79 7.67 -30.24
CA GLY A 116 31.38 6.37 -30.57
C GLY A 116 30.53 5.22 -30.04
N LEU A 117 31.17 4.22 -29.44
CA LEU A 117 30.51 3.08 -28.78
C LEU A 117 30.40 3.28 -27.26
N LEU A 118 30.16 4.53 -26.84
CA LEU A 118 29.79 4.93 -25.49
C LEU A 118 28.52 5.78 -25.59
N LEU A 119 27.37 5.11 -25.57
CA LEU A 119 26.05 5.74 -25.74
C LEU A 119 25.16 5.47 -24.52
N GLY A 120 24.23 6.37 -24.28
CA GLY A 120 23.17 6.24 -23.29
C GLY A 120 21.80 6.41 -23.95
N PHE A 121 20.89 5.50 -23.63
CA PHE A 121 19.49 5.49 -24.05
C PHE A 121 18.62 5.82 -22.84
N GLU A 122 18.09 7.04 -22.78
CA GLU A 122 17.36 7.56 -21.62
C GLU A 122 15.85 7.48 -21.83
N LEU A 123 15.19 6.80 -20.89
CA LEU A 123 13.74 6.71 -20.82
C LEU A 123 13.14 7.95 -20.14
N HIS A 124 11.94 8.35 -20.57
CA HIS A 124 11.14 9.33 -19.86
C HIS A 124 10.77 8.86 -18.45
N ASP A 125 10.53 9.83 -17.58
CA ASP A 125 9.99 9.55 -16.24
C ASP A 125 8.59 8.96 -16.33
N LEU A 126 8.38 7.81 -15.67
CA LEU A 126 7.12 7.08 -15.68
C LEU A 126 6.32 7.23 -14.39
N THR A 127 6.65 8.16 -13.48
CA THR A 127 5.91 8.34 -12.22
C THR A 127 4.42 8.60 -12.43
N GLY A 128 4.04 9.31 -13.50
CA GLY A 128 2.65 9.64 -13.82
C GLY A 128 1.90 8.60 -14.67
N THR A 129 2.47 7.43 -14.94
CA THR A 129 1.78 6.39 -15.72
C THR A 129 0.67 5.70 -14.91
N SER A 130 -0.39 5.24 -15.58
CA SER A 130 -1.46 4.47 -14.91
C SER A 130 -1.08 3.02 -14.59
N SER A 131 0.03 2.50 -15.17
CA SER A 131 0.55 1.18 -14.77
C SER A 131 1.25 1.31 -13.42
N LEU A 132 0.63 0.75 -12.38
CA LEU A 132 1.20 0.80 -11.03
C LEU A 132 2.57 0.11 -10.96
N VAL A 133 2.79 -0.94 -11.76
CA VAL A 133 4.09 -1.63 -11.81
C VAL A 133 5.17 -0.72 -12.38
N GLN A 134 4.89 -0.04 -13.50
CA GLN A 134 5.84 0.89 -14.11
C GLN A 134 6.09 2.10 -13.19
N ALA A 135 5.04 2.69 -12.63
CA ALA A 135 5.14 3.80 -11.69
C ALA A 135 5.94 3.41 -10.45
N SER A 136 5.69 2.22 -9.88
CA SER A 136 6.41 1.72 -8.72
C SER A 136 7.87 1.39 -9.05
N ALA A 137 8.16 0.79 -10.19
CA ALA A 137 9.53 0.54 -10.64
C ALA A 137 10.31 1.86 -10.81
N GLN A 138 9.67 2.90 -11.33
CA GLN A 138 10.26 4.24 -11.41
C GLN A 138 10.47 4.86 -10.03
N TYR A 139 9.46 4.77 -9.16
CA TYR A 139 9.49 5.34 -7.81
C TYR A 139 10.63 4.78 -6.94
N ASN A 140 11.10 3.56 -7.24
CA ASN A 140 12.22 2.92 -6.56
C ASN A 140 13.56 3.02 -7.31
N ASP A 141 13.66 3.83 -8.38
CA ASP A 141 14.85 3.89 -9.26
C ASP A 141 15.26 2.51 -9.83
N ALA A 142 14.28 1.63 -10.02
CA ALA A 142 14.48 0.22 -10.38
C ALA A 142 14.14 -0.10 -11.84
N LEU A 143 13.40 0.80 -12.51
CA LEU A 143 12.87 0.60 -13.86
C LEU A 143 13.94 0.09 -14.85
N GLY A 144 15.10 0.76 -14.92
CA GLY A 144 16.17 0.34 -15.83
C GLY A 144 16.81 -1.00 -15.47
N TYR A 145 16.83 -1.40 -14.20
CA TYR A 145 17.31 -2.71 -13.77
C TYR A 145 16.34 -3.83 -14.15
N ILE A 146 15.03 -3.58 -13.99
CA ILE A 146 13.98 -4.54 -14.38
C ILE A 146 13.96 -4.73 -15.90
N ILE A 147 14.07 -3.64 -16.67
CA ILE A 147 14.20 -3.70 -18.13
C ILE A 147 15.47 -4.45 -18.54
N ALA A 148 16.60 -4.23 -17.86
CA ALA A 148 17.82 -4.98 -18.10
C ALA A 148 17.65 -6.48 -17.83
N GLY A 149 16.88 -6.84 -16.79
CA GLY A 149 16.49 -8.22 -16.50
C GLY A 149 15.67 -8.86 -17.62
N TYR A 150 14.65 -8.14 -18.12
CA TYR A 150 13.87 -8.58 -19.29
C TYR A 150 14.76 -8.77 -20.53
N LEU A 151 15.58 -7.77 -20.87
CA LEU A 151 16.49 -7.82 -22.03
C LEU A 151 17.48 -8.99 -21.93
N LEU A 152 17.99 -9.28 -20.72
CA LEU A 152 18.90 -10.39 -20.49
C LEU A 152 18.23 -11.74 -20.73
N GLN A 153 17.03 -11.93 -20.17
CA GLN A 153 16.37 -13.24 -20.15
C GLN A 153 15.63 -13.58 -21.44
N PHE A 154 15.01 -12.59 -22.08
CA PHE A 154 14.12 -12.81 -23.23
C PHE A 154 14.67 -12.29 -24.55
N GLU A 155 15.65 -11.39 -24.51
CA GLU A 155 16.25 -10.81 -25.72
C GLU A 155 17.75 -11.16 -25.86
N SER A 156 18.31 -11.92 -24.91
CA SER A 156 19.74 -12.29 -24.89
C SER A 156 20.70 -11.09 -24.89
N LEU A 157 20.27 -9.96 -24.35
CA LEU A 157 21.03 -8.72 -24.30
C LEU A 157 21.43 -8.36 -22.87
N ARG A 158 22.73 -8.41 -22.60
CA ARG A 158 23.29 -7.95 -21.33
C ARG A 158 23.55 -6.45 -21.38
N VAL A 159 22.63 -5.69 -20.82
CA VAL A 159 22.79 -4.24 -20.59
C VAL A 159 22.80 -3.94 -19.08
N ALA A 160 23.12 -2.70 -18.73
CA ALA A 160 22.98 -2.21 -17.37
C ALA A 160 22.57 -0.73 -17.41
N PRO A 161 21.77 -0.25 -16.45
CA PRO A 161 21.54 1.17 -16.31
C PRO A 161 22.82 1.92 -15.87
N SER A 162 22.79 3.24 -15.97
CA SER A 162 23.86 4.10 -15.44
C SER A 162 23.74 4.23 -13.92
N GLY A 163 24.87 4.26 -13.21
CA GLY A 163 24.84 4.38 -11.75
C GLY A 163 24.38 5.76 -11.25
N SER A 164 24.36 6.78 -12.10
CA SER A 164 23.91 8.14 -11.77
C SER A 164 22.45 8.39 -12.12
N ASN A 165 21.84 7.55 -12.95
CA ASN A 165 20.45 7.64 -13.36
C ASN A 165 20.00 6.27 -13.89
N ALA A 166 19.08 5.63 -13.17
CA ALA A 166 18.56 4.30 -13.49
C ALA A 166 17.79 4.27 -14.81
N ASN A 167 17.26 5.39 -15.29
CA ASN A 167 16.50 5.47 -16.54
C ASN A 167 17.39 5.47 -17.79
N VAL A 168 18.71 5.46 -17.62
CA VAL A 168 19.67 5.50 -18.72
C VAL A 168 20.26 4.12 -18.91
N ILE A 169 19.81 3.41 -19.95
CA ILE A 169 20.41 2.15 -20.36
C ILE A 169 21.76 2.46 -21.03
N ARG A 170 22.85 1.91 -20.47
CA ARG A 170 24.20 2.13 -20.95
C ARG A 170 24.55 1.15 -22.07
N LEU A 171 24.96 1.70 -23.22
CA LEU A 171 25.34 0.95 -24.42
C LEU A 171 26.84 1.13 -24.68
N GLU A 172 27.62 0.11 -24.30
CA GLU A 172 29.09 0.09 -24.40
C GLU A 172 29.61 -1.20 -25.07
N PRO A 173 29.15 -1.55 -26.29
CA PRO A 173 29.54 -2.81 -26.92
C PRO A 173 31.05 -2.85 -27.27
N PRO A 174 31.64 -4.05 -27.47
CA PRO A 174 33.00 -4.16 -27.98
C PRO A 174 33.10 -3.64 -29.43
N VAL A 175 34.29 -3.25 -29.88
CA VAL A 175 34.50 -2.74 -31.25
C VAL A 175 34.10 -3.76 -32.33
N CYS A 176 34.21 -5.05 -32.01
CA CYS A 176 33.90 -6.13 -32.94
C CYS A 176 32.39 -6.32 -33.17
N ILE A 177 31.53 -5.56 -32.50
CA ILE A 177 30.08 -5.59 -32.74
C ILE A 177 29.80 -5.39 -34.23
N THR A 178 28.89 -6.20 -34.75
CA THR A 178 28.47 -6.19 -36.16
C THR A 178 27.26 -5.28 -36.35
N PHE A 179 27.01 -4.85 -37.59
CA PHE A 179 25.79 -4.08 -37.91
C PHE A 179 24.51 -4.88 -37.61
N ALA A 180 24.51 -6.19 -37.89
CA ALA A 180 23.39 -7.07 -37.58
C ALA A 180 23.10 -7.18 -36.07
N GLU A 181 24.13 -7.22 -35.22
CA GLU A 181 23.95 -7.18 -33.76
C GLU A 181 23.44 -5.82 -33.29
N ILE A 182 23.85 -4.71 -33.93
CA ILE A 182 23.28 -3.39 -33.68
C ILE A 182 21.79 -3.38 -34.05
N ASP A 183 21.42 -3.91 -35.22
CA ASP A 183 20.03 -3.98 -35.65
C ASP A 183 19.18 -4.83 -34.69
N GLY A 184 19.73 -5.95 -34.22
CA GLY A 184 19.11 -6.79 -33.19
C GLY A 184 18.87 -6.04 -31.88
N LEU A 185 19.87 -5.29 -31.40
CA LEU A 185 19.73 -4.41 -30.23
C LEU A 185 18.60 -3.39 -30.42
N ILE A 186 18.53 -2.74 -31.58
CA ILE A 186 17.46 -1.76 -31.88
C ILE A 186 16.08 -2.44 -31.86
N GLY A 187 15.96 -3.64 -32.45
CA GLY A 187 14.72 -4.42 -32.41
C GLY A 187 14.27 -4.77 -30.99
N SER A 188 15.19 -5.16 -30.11
CA SER A 188 14.85 -5.44 -28.70
C SER A 188 14.52 -4.18 -27.90
N LEU A 189 15.20 -3.05 -28.15
CA LEU A 189 14.83 -1.76 -27.55
C LEU A 189 13.47 -1.26 -28.05
N GLN A 190 13.10 -1.54 -29.30
CA GLN A 190 11.77 -1.25 -29.82
C GLN A 190 10.68 -1.98 -29.04
N LYS A 191 10.88 -3.28 -28.72
CA LYS A 191 9.95 -4.04 -27.87
C LYS A 191 9.79 -3.45 -26.47
N VAL A 192 10.89 -2.93 -25.88
CA VAL A 192 10.84 -2.17 -24.62
C VAL A 192 10.00 -0.91 -24.78
N CYS A 193 10.20 -0.14 -25.85
CA CYS A 193 9.42 1.06 -26.08
C CYS A 193 7.92 0.75 -26.26
N ASP A 194 7.63 -0.33 -26.97
CA ASP A 194 6.28 -0.82 -27.21
C ASP A 194 5.55 -1.21 -25.90
N MET A 195 6.18 -2.03 -25.04
CA MET A 195 5.55 -2.43 -23.77
C MET A 195 5.33 -1.24 -22.83
N LEU A 196 6.29 -0.30 -22.77
CA LEU A 196 6.16 0.89 -21.93
C LEU A 196 5.02 1.78 -22.44
N ARG A 197 5.00 2.07 -23.75
CA ARG A 197 3.92 2.85 -24.38
C ARG A 197 2.55 2.20 -24.18
N ARG A 198 2.44 0.88 -24.29
CA ARG A 198 1.18 0.14 -24.11
C ARG A 198 0.77 -0.04 -22.64
N ARG A 199 1.59 0.44 -21.70
CA ARG A 199 1.41 0.22 -20.25
C ARG A 199 1.32 -1.27 -19.90
N ASP A 200 2.10 -2.07 -20.60
CA ASP A 200 2.11 -3.52 -20.46
C ASP A 200 3.23 -3.95 -19.50
N ALA A 201 2.86 -4.35 -18.29
CA ALA A 201 3.79 -4.67 -17.20
C ALA A 201 4.21 -6.16 -17.16
N PHE A 202 3.53 -7.05 -17.88
CA PHE A 202 3.86 -8.47 -17.83
C PHE A 202 5.30 -8.79 -18.28
N PRO A 203 5.90 -8.17 -19.31
CA PRO A 203 7.30 -8.44 -19.65
C PRO A 203 8.27 -8.00 -18.54
N LEU A 204 7.90 -6.95 -17.79
CA LEU A 204 8.65 -6.50 -16.61
C LEU A 204 8.54 -7.53 -15.48
N ALA A 205 7.34 -8.04 -15.21
CA ALA A 205 7.12 -9.12 -14.25
C ALA A 205 7.88 -10.39 -14.63
N ALA A 206 7.90 -10.75 -15.91
CA ALA A 206 8.67 -11.87 -16.44
C ALA A 206 10.19 -11.68 -16.23
N GLY A 207 10.69 -10.45 -16.39
CA GLY A 207 12.10 -10.13 -16.10
C GLY A 207 12.50 -10.37 -14.64
N VAL A 208 11.58 -10.14 -13.70
CA VAL A 208 11.78 -10.36 -12.25
C VAL A 208 11.61 -11.85 -11.88
N CYS A 209 10.69 -12.53 -12.55
CA CYS A 209 10.25 -13.90 -12.24
C CYS A 209 10.60 -14.90 -13.36
N ALA A 210 11.78 -14.77 -13.98
CA ALA A 210 12.15 -15.53 -15.18
C ALA A 210 12.19 -17.07 -14.99
N ASP A 211 12.32 -17.55 -13.76
CA ASP A 211 12.26 -18.96 -13.39
C ASP A 211 10.82 -19.51 -13.29
N SER A 212 9.82 -18.66 -13.08
CA SER A 212 8.40 -19.04 -13.07
C SER A 212 7.63 -18.60 -14.32
N ILE A 213 8.19 -17.67 -15.11
CA ILE A 213 7.63 -17.17 -16.37
C ILE A 213 8.63 -17.45 -17.50
N ALA A 214 8.48 -18.60 -18.15
CA ALA A 214 9.45 -19.07 -19.16
C ALA A 214 9.35 -18.33 -20.51
N GLN A 215 8.23 -17.67 -20.80
CA GLN A 215 7.98 -17.04 -22.11
C GLN A 215 7.19 -15.74 -21.95
N VAL A 216 7.50 -14.77 -22.80
CA VAL A 216 6.74 -13.52 -22.93
C VAL A 216 5.96 -13.56 -24.23
N PRO A 217 4.62 -13.72 -24.19
CA PRO A 217 3.81 -13.75 -25.40
C PRO A 217 3.78 -12.36 -26.06
N ALA A 218 3.79 -12.33 -27.39
CA ALA A 218 3.52 -11.11 -28.14
C ALA A 218 2.09 -10.65 -27.86
N ARG A 219 1.92 -9.38 -27.48
CA ARG A 219 0.62 -8.77 -27.18
C ARG A 219 0.53 -7.39 -27.82
N GLU A 220 -0.54 -7.15 -28.56
CA GLU A 220 -0.83 -5.87 -29.20
C GLU A 220 -1.78 -4.99 -28.38
N VAL A 221 -2.36 -5.54 -27.32
CA VAL A 221 -3.30 -4.84 -26.45
C VAL A 221 -2.62 -3.66 -25.76
N SER A 222 -3.28 -2.51 -25.79
CA SER A 222 -2.91 -1.32 -25.02
C SER A 222 -3.72 -1.29 -23.72
N PHE A 223 -3.02 -1.23 -22.59
CA PHE A 223 -3.60 -1.08 -21.25
C PHE A 223 -3.62 0.39 -20.79
N LYS A 224 -3.50 1.34 -21.74
CA LYS A 224 -3.83 2.74 -21.47
C LYS A 224 -5.30 2.84 -21.07
N GLU A 225 -5.55 3.32 -19.86
CA GLU A 225 -6.89 3.69 -19.44
C GLU A 225 -7.34 4.97 -20.12
N ASP A 226 -8.65 5.09 -20.33
CA ASP A 226 -9.28 6.32 -20.82
C ASP A 226 -9.26 7.35 -19.68
N GLU A 227 -8.23 8.20 -19.68
CA GLU A 227 -7.94 9.18 -18.63
C GLU A 227 -9.02 10.28 -18.57
N SER A 228 -10.09 9.98 -17.85
CA SER A 228 -10.80 11.00 -17.08
C SER A 228 -10.55 10.74 -15.60
N LEU A 229 -9.30 10.93 -15.16
CA LEU A 229 -9.06 11.25 -13.75
C LEU A 229 -10.08 12.35 -13.39
N PRO A 230 -10.85 12.22 -12.30
CA PRO A 230 -11.79 13.26 -11.89
C PRO A 230 -11.02 14.58 -11.83
N LYS A 231 -11.31 15.50 -12.76
CA LYS A 231 -10.60 16.78 -12.82
C LYS A 231 -10.79 17.46 -11.47
N SER A 232 -9.68 17.80 -10.81
CA SER A 232 -9.73 18.60 -9.59
C SER A 232 -10.50 19.88 -9.88
N ASP A 233 -11.49 20.19 -9.06
CA ASP A 233 -12.22 21.44 -9.14
C ASP A 233 -11.34 22.53 -8.52
N GLU A 234 -10.65 23.28 -9.37
CA GLU A 234 -9.77 24.39 -8.96
C GLU A 234 -10.50 25.47 -8.16
N ASN A 235 -11.84 25.54 -8.25
CA ASN A 235 -12.64 26.52 -7.52
C ASN A 235 -12.92 26.10 -6.07
N VAL A 236 -12.63 24.86 -5.69
CA VAL A 236 -12.89 24.35 -4.34
C VAL A 236 -11.64 24.44 -3.48
N ARG A 237 -11.73 25.11 -2.33
CA ARG A 237 -10.62 25.24 -1.38
C ARG A 237 -10.27 23.88 -0.77
N VAL A 238 -9.07 23.38 -1.08
CA VAL A 238 -8.45 22.24 -0.39
C VAL A 238 -7.95 22.69 0.99
N VAL A 239 -8.44 22.05 2.06
CA VAL A 239 -8.12 22.41 3.45
C VAL A 239 -7.07 21.50 4.10
N ALA A 240 -6.87 20.30 3.57
CA ALA A 240 -5.85 19.36 4.04
C ALA A 240 -5.49 18.33 2.96
N ARG A 241 -4.34 17.68 3.14
CA ARG A 241 -3.90 16.51 2.37
C ARG A 241 -3.89 15.30 3.30
N VAL A 242 -4.62 14.25 2.91
CA VAL A 242 -4.91 13.06 3.71
C VAL A 242 -4.32 11.84 3.02
N ALA A 243 -3.46 11.12 3.73
CA ALA A 243 -2.87 9.87 3.28
C ALA A 243 -3.64 8.69 3.86
N PHE A 244 -3.62 7.56 3.15
CA PHE A 244 -4.18 6.32 3.66
C PHE A 244 -3.28 5.13 3.33
N ILE A 245 -2.84 4.42 4.37
CA ILE A 245 -1.88 3.32 4.26
C ILE A 245 -2.65 2.00 4.12
N ASN A 246 -2.33 1.24 3.08
CA ASN A 246 -2.94 -0.06 2.79
C ASN A 246 -1.90 -1.07 2.22
N HIS A 247 -2.26 -2.34 2.11
CA HIS A 247 -1.46 -3.47 1.54
C HIS A 247 -2.43 -4.40 0.81
N LEU A 248 -2.11 -5.11 -0.28
CA LEU A 248 -3.04 -5.98 -1.07
C LEU A 248 -3.86 -6.95 -0.18
N ILE A 249 -5.12 -7.28 -0.52
CA ILE A 249 -5.87 -8.28 0.29
C ILE A 249 -5.33 -9.65 -0.08
N ASP A 250 -5.29 -9.95 -1.37
CA ASP A 250 -4.70 -11.15 -1.94
C ASP A 250 -3.84 -10.80 -3.18
N SER A 251 -3.16 -11.82 -3.71
CA SER A 251 -2.31 -11.69 -4.88
C SER A 251 -3.07 -11.48 -6.19
N ASP A 252 -4.34 -11.90 -6.28
CA ASP A 252 -5.10 -11.79 -7.52
C ASP A 252 -5.49 -10.34 -7.82
N MET A 253 -5.62 -9.52 -6.79
CA MET A 253 -5.78 -8.07 -6.91
C MET A 253 -4.63 -7.33 -7.58
N LEU A 254 -3.49 -7.99 -7.81
CA LEU A 254 -2.46 -7.42 -8.68
C LEU A 254 -3.00 -7.19 -10.11
N SER A 255 -3.96 -8.01 -10.56
CA SER A 255 -4.64 -7.82 -11.85
C SER A 255 -5.53 -6.58 -11.88
N ASP A 256 -6.12 -6.18 -10.76
CA ASP A 256 -7.07 -5.07 -10.72
C ASP A 256 -6.33 -3.72 -10.77
N VAL A 257 -5.13 -3.67 -10.18
CA VAL A 257 -4.27 -2.47 -10.20
C VAL A 257 -3.40 -2.37 -11.44
N ASP A 258 -3.12 -3.50 -12.10
CA ASP A 258 -2.42 -3.53 -13.38
C ASP A 258 -3.02 -4.65 -14.26
N PRO A 259 -4.05 -4.32 -15.08
CA PRO A 259 -4.78 -5.29 -15.89
C PRO A 259 -3.91 -6.11 -16.85
N SER A 260 -2.71 -5.62 -17.17
CA SER A 260 -1.74 -6.32 -18.01
C SER A 260 -1.20 -7.61 -17.36
N LEU A 261 -1.35 -7.75 -16.04
CA LEU A 261 -0.94 -8.91 -15.25
C LEU A 261 -2.04 -9.95 -15.06
N SER A 262 -3.24 -9.74 -15.61
CA SER A 262 -4.40 -10.62 -15.49
C SER A 262 -4.14 -12.07 -15.95
N THR A 263 -3.21 -12.28 -16.87
CA THR A 263 -2.85 -13.61 -17.40
C THR A 263 -1.89 -14.39 -16.51
N LEU A 264 -1.31 -13.78 -15.47
CA LEU A 264 -0.43 -14.49 -14.53
C LEU A 264 -1.25 -15.39 -13.60
N SER A 265 -0.68 -16.54 -13.22
CA SER A 265 -1.27 -17.37 -12.16
C SER A 265 -1.14 -16.70 -10.79
N ALA A 266 -1.98 -17.07 -9.83
CA ALA A 266 -1.88 -16.54 -8.46
C ALA A 266 -0.50 -16.81 -7.82
N GLU A 267 0.15 -17.93 -8.16
CA GLU A 267 1.51 -18.24 -7.71
C GLU A 267 2.55 -17.32 -8.33
N GLN A 268 2.47 -17.05 -9.63
CA GLN A 268 3.36 -16.10 -10.31
C GLN A 268 3.19 -14.68 -9.76
N LYS A 269 1.96 -14.25 -9.47
CA LYS A 269 1.68 -12.95 -8.84
C LYS A 269 2.30 -12.86 -7.44
N ARG A 270 2.13 -13.90 -6.60
CA ARG A 270 2.76 -13.96 -5.26
C ARG A 270 4.28 -13.89 -5.34
N GLU A 271 4.89 -14.65 -6.25
CA GLU A 271 6.34 -14.64 -6.41
C GLU A 271 6.84 -13.28 -6.91
N PHE A 272 6.11 -12.62 -7.82
CA PHE A 272 6.42 -11.26 -8.24
C PHE A 272 6.38 -10.27 -7.07
N ILE A 273 5.30 -10.26 -6.29
CA ILE A 273 5.17 -9.41 -5.09
C ILE A 273 6.35 -9.66 -4.14
N LYS A 274 6.70 -10.92 -3.90
CA LYS A 274 7.80 -11.32 -3.02
C LYS A 274 9.17 -10.89 -3.53
N ARG A 275 9.43 -10.93 -4.83
CA ARG A 275 10.74 -10.55 -5.40
C ARG A 275 10.97 -9.06 -5.53
N MET A 276 9.89 -8.31 -5.69
CA MET A 276 9.94 -6.85 -5.59
C MET A 276 10.22 -6.39 -4.15
N ALA A 277 10.29 -7.30 -3.17
CA ALA A 277 10.37 -6.99 -1.74
C ALA A 277 11.74 -6.64 -1.09
N PRO A 278 12.89 -6.43 -1.79
CA PRO A 278 13.92 -5.58 -1.21
C PRO A 278 13.63 -4.07 -1.38
N GLU A 279 12.67 -3.67 -2.24
CA GLU A 279 12.34 -2.28 -2.60
C GLU A 279 10.87 -1.94 -2.30
N ARG A 280 10.44 -2.19 -1.06
CA ARG A 280 9.04 -2.30 -0.55
C ARG A 280 8.04 -1.18 -0.88
N ARG A 281 8.40 -0.12 -1.60
CA ARG A 281 7.54 1.05 -1.83
C ARG A 281 6.75 0.91 -3.13
N ALA A 282 5.45 0.69 -3.04
CA ALA A 282 4.59 0.95 -4.18
C ALA A 282 4.47 2.48 -4.38
N ALA A 283 4.29 2.94 -5.62
CA ALA A 283 4.06 4.36 -5.89
C ALA A 283 2.76 4.83 -5.17
N PRO A 284 2.71 6.08 -4.66
CA PRO A 284 1.46 6.66 -4.19
C PRO A 284 0.41 6.72 -5.30
N ILE A 285 -0.87 6.58 -4.93
CA ILE A 285 -1.99 6.55 -5.87
C ILE A 285 -2.95 7.70 -5.54
N GLY A 286 -3.13 8.61 -6.49
CA GLY A 286 -3.86 9.86 -6.31
C GLY A 286 -2.96 11.09 -6.56
N PRO A 287 -3.34 12.28 -6.08
CA PRO A 287 -4.48 12.56 -5.21
C PRO A 287 -5.82 12.53 -5.94
N VAL A 288 -6.90 12.19 -5.22
CA VAL A 288 -8.29 12.48 -5.60
C VAL A 288 -8.86 13.53 -4.67
N GLN A 289 -9.72 14.41 -5.20
CA GLN A 289 -10.38 15.43 -4.39
C GLN A 289 -11.66 14.86 -3.79
N ILE A 290 -11.79 14.87 -2.46
CA ILE A 290 -13.03 14.49 -1.77
C ILE A 290 -13.66 15.74 -1.15
N ARG A 291 -14.81 16.14 -1.66
CA ARG A 291 -15.47 17.40 -1.28
C ARG A 291 -16.47 17.20 -0.15
N SER A 292 -16.66 18.25 0.61
CA SER A 292 -17.69 18.38 1.63
C SER A 292 -18.86 19.21 1.11
N LYS A 293 -20.07 18.95 1.63
CA LYS A 293 -21.23 19.83 1.41
C LYS A 293 -21.05 21.27 1.93
N LEU A 294 -20.00 21.53 2.73
CA LEU A 294 -19.63 22.85 3.23
C LEU A 294 -18.81 23.69 2.24
N GLY A 295 -18.51 23.18 1.04
CA GLY A 295 -17.76 23.91 0.01
C GLY A 295 -16.23 23.86 0.16
N THR A 296 -15.72 22.95 0.99
CA THR A 296 -14.28 22.65 1.13
C THR A 296 -13.98 21.23 0.63
N ALA A 297 -12.70 20.91 0.44
CA ALA A 297 -12.24 19.58 0.05
C ALA A 297 -10.95 19.16 0.74
N VAL A 298 -10.63 17.88 0.66
CA VAL A 298 -9.29 17.35 0.91
C VAL A 298 -8.72 16.71 -0.36
N GLU A 299 -7.40 16.71 -0.48
CA GLU A 299 -6.70 15.79 -1.37
C GLU A 299 -6.47 14.47 -0.64
N PHE A 300 -6.95 13.37 -1.20
CA PHE A 300 -6.83 12.04 -0.63
C PHE A 300 -5.95 11.14 -1.49
N THR A 301 -4.94 10.53 -0.89
CA THR A 301 -3.95 9.70 -1.60
C THR A 301 -3.70 8.41 -0.85
N LEU A 302 -3.65 7.31 -1.59
CA LEU A 302 -3.31 6.01 -1.05
C LEU A 302 -1.80 5.81 -1.10
N TYR A 303 -1.25 5.30 -0.01
CA TYR A 303 0.16 4.98 0.14
C TYR A 303 0.29 3.47 0.38
N PRO A 304 0.23 2.65 -0.68
CA PRO A 304 0.26 1.20 -0.54
C PRO A 304 1.63 0.65 -0.11
N LEU A 305 1.60 -0.47 0.60
CA LEU A 305 2.70 -1.39 0.84
C LEU A 305 2.71 -2.47 -0.24
N CYS A 306 3.90 -2.90 -0.69
CA CYS A 306 4.07 -3.97 -1.67
C CYS A 306 3.98 -5.36 -1.02
N MET A 307 2.81 -5.74 -0.50
CA MET A 307 2.56 -7.03 0.14
C MET A 307 1.05 -7.34 0.22
N ASP A 308 0.68 -8.61 0.41
CA ASP A 308 -0.70 -9.08 0.59
C ASP A 308 -1.05 -9.40 2.06
N SER A 309 -2.31 -9.80 2.33
CA SER A 309 -2.73 -10.14 3.70
C SER A 309 -2.04 -11.38 4.25
N ASP A 310 -1.66 -12.32 3.38
CA ASP A 310 -0.95 -13.54 3.78
C ASP A 310 0.44 -13.18 4.33
N ALA A 311 1.16 -12.27 3.65
CA ALA A 311 2.42 -11.72 4.15
C ALA A 311 2.23 -10.97 5.48
N MET A 312 1.18 -10.14 5.61
CA MET A 312 0.87 -9.44 6.87
C MET A 312 0.57 -10.42 8.02
N ALA A 313 -0.19 -11.48 7.75
CA ALA A 313 -0.53 -12.52 8.70
C ALA A 313 0.72 -13.33 9.12
N ALA A 314 1.65 -13.58 8.19
CA ALA A 314 2.91 -14.25 8.48
C ALA A 314 3.79 -13.46 9.48
N TYR A 315 3.81 -12.12 9.40
CA TYR A 315 4.48 -11.28 10.39
C TYR A 315 3.85 -11.39 11.79
N ILE A 316 2.51 -11.47 11.86
CA ILE A 316 1.81 -11.69 13.13
C ILE A 316 2.14 -13.08 13.70
N ALA A 317 2.09 -14.11 12.86
CA ALA A 317 2.33 -15.50 13.27
C ALA A 317 3.78 -15.75 13.73
N SER A 318 4.75 -15.11 13.07
CA SER A 318 6.17 -15.20 13.43
C SER A 318 6.55 -14.35 14.65
N GLY A 319 5.69 -13.40 15.04
CA GLY A 319 5.99 -12.43 16.10
C GLY A 319 6.91 -11.28 15.67
N ASP A 320 7.32 -11.22 14.40
CA ASP A 320 8.16 -10.15 13.85
C ASP A 320 7.35 -8.88 13.54
N LEU A 321 6.69 -8.34 14.57
CA LEU A 321 5.87 -7.14 14.43
C LEU A 321 6.71 -5.88 14.21
N GLN A 322 7.98 -5.88 14.62
CA GLN A 322 8.84 -4.70 14.50
C GLN A 322 9.10 -4.37 13.03
N THR A 323 9.51 -5.36 12.24
CA THR A 323 9.81 -5.16 10.81
C THR A 323 8.62 -4.55 10.07
N ILE A 324 7.42 -5.11 10.27
CA ILE A 324 6.23 -4.61 9.57
C ILE A 324 5.76 -3.24 10.08
N ARG A 325 5.93 -2.94 11.38
CA ARG A 325 5.64 -1.60 11.94
C ARG A 325 6.59 -0.54 11.38
N GLU A 326 7.86 -0.88 11.19
CA GLU A 326 8.84 0.02 10.57
C GLU A 326 8.44 0.34 9.13
N GLU A 327 7.97 -0.65 8.35
CA GLU A 327 7.47 -0.42 6.99
C GLU A 327 6.25 0.49 6.95
N VAL A 328 5.23 0.22 7.77
CA VAL A 328 4.05 1.09 7.89
C VAL A 328 4.48 2.50 8.31
N GLY A 329 5.40 2.61 9.28
CA GLY A 329 5.91 3.89 9.76
C GLY A 329 6.70 4.65 8.70
N ASN A 330 7.53 3.98 7.92
CA ASN A 330 8.27 4.60 6.81
C ASN A 330 7.31 5.11 5.73
N ARG A 331 6.24 4.36 5.45
CA ARG A 331 5.25 4.79 4.48
C ARG A 331 4.48 6.05 4.91
N ILE A 332 4.18 6.18 6.20
CA ILE A 332 3.59 7.41 6.75
C ILE A 332 4.61 8.57 6.73
N LYS A 333 5.90 8.31 6.96
CA LYS A 333 6.95 9.33 6.84
C LYS A 333 7.10 9.82 5.40
N ASP A 334 6.98 8.94 4.40
CA ASP A 334 6.95 9.33 2.98
C ASP A 334 5.78 10.28 2.73
N ALA A 335 4.57 9.91 3.14
CA ALA A 335 3.41 10.80 3.02
C ALA A 335 3.60 12.14 3.73
N ARG A 336 4.22 12.15 4.92
CA ARG A 336 4.55 13.40 5.62
C ARG A 336 5.54 14.26 4.82
N ALA A 337 6.58 13.65 4.26
CA ALA A 337 7.56 14.35 3.43
C ALA A 337 6.91 14.96 2.18
N ASP A 338 5.90 14.28 1.64
CA ASP A 338 5.08 14.77 0.53
C ASP A 338 4.09 15.87 0.95
N GLY A 339 4.01 16.25 2.24
CA GLY A 339 3.18 17.35 2.74
C GLY A 339 1.79 16.96 3.26
N TYR A 340 1.56 15.68 3.56
CA TYR A 340 0.32 15.20 4.17
C TYR A 340 0.34 15.37 5.69
N SER A 341 -0.82 15.68 6.28
CA SER A 341 -0.95 15.99 7.72
C SER A 341 -1.84 15.02 8.49
N VAL A 342 -2.55 14.14 7.79
CA VAL A 342 -3.38 13.07 8.35
C VAL A 342 -3.03 11.77 7.64
N ALA A 343 -2.87 10.67 8.38
CA ALA A 343 -2.70 9.33 7.83
C ALA A 343 -3.69 8.34 8.47
N GLY A 344 -4.52 7.73 7.63
CA GLY A 344 -5.39 6.62 7.98
C GLY A 344 -4.71 5.27 7.78
N LEU A 345 -5.05 4.27 8.61
CA LEU A 345 -4.55 2.91 8.50
C LEU A 345 -5.71 1.94 8.30
N GLY A 346 -5.70 1.21 7.18
CA GLY A 346 -6.72 0.21 6.86
C GLY A 346 -6.25 -1.24 7.07
N MET A 347 -7.20 -2.15 7.28
CA MET A 347 -6.95 -3.61 7.30
C MET A 347 -5.83 -3.97 8.29
N TYR A 348 -4.92 -4.89 7.92
CA TYR A 348 -3.85 -5.37 8.81
C TYR A 348 -2.87 -4.27 9.20
N THR A 349 -2.75 -3.15 8.47
CA THR A 349 -1.86 -2.05 8.88
C THR A 349 -2.25 -1.49 10.25
N SER A 350 -3.55 -1.37 10.53
CA SER A 350 -4.06 -0.96 11.83
C SER A 350 -3.81 -2.02 12.91
N ILE A 351 -3.94 -3.31 12.56
CA ILE A 351 -3.78 -4.44 13.47
C ILE A 351 -2.33 -4.58 13.92
N VAL A 352 -1.38 -4.65 12.98
CA VAL A 352 0.05 -4.82 13.29
C VAL A 352 0.59 -3.62 14.06
N THR A 353 0.01 -2.43 13.89
CA THR A 353 0.38 -1.20 14.61
C THR A 353 -0.37 -0.98 15.90
N ASN A 354 -1.12 -1.97 16.39
CA ASN A 354 -1.93 -1.87 17.61
C ASN A 354 -2.87 -0.65 17.60
N ASN A 355 -3.67 -0.52 16.54
CA ASN A 355 -4.56 0.62 16.31
C ASN A 355 -3.81 1.96 16.40
N CYS A 356 -2.71 2.07 15.64
CA CYS A 356 -1.79 3.21 15.61
C CYS A 356 -0.88 3.38 16.85
N GLN A 357 -1.14 2.73 17.98
CA GLN A 357 -0.37 2.95 19.23
C GLN A 357 1.10 2.58 19.15
N ALA A 358 1.46 1.68 18.23
CA ALA A 358 2.85 1.29 18.02
C ALA A 358 3.63 2.26 17.12
N LEU A 359 3.01 3.35 16.66
CA LEU A 359 3.62 4.34 15.80
C LEU A 359 3.80 5.66 16.54
N GLN A 360 4.96 6.29 16.36
CA GLN A 360 5.23 7.64 16.84
C GLN A 360 5.81 8.46 15.70
N ILE A 361 4.96 9.30 15.10
CA ILE A 361 5.34 10.12 13.96
C ILE A 361 4.89 11.56 14.28
N PRO A 362 5.83 12.45 14.65
CA PRO A 362 5.47 13.82 14.99
C PRO A 362 4.88 14.54 13.77
N ASP A 363 4.00 15.50 14.05
CA ASP A 363 3.32 16.35 13.06
C ASP A 363 2.44 15.59 12.06
N MET A 364 1.94 14.42 12.46
CA MET A 364 0.99 13.61 11.68
C MET A 364 -0.16 13.14 12.57
N ALA A 365 -1.39 13.54 12.23
CA ALA A 365 -2.58 12.98 12.87
C ALA A 365 -2.82 11.56 12.34
N LEU A 366 -3.11 10.62 13.23
CA LEU A 366 -3.23 9.19 12.89
C LEU A 366 -4.62 8.70 13.24
N THR A 367 -5.14 7.78 12.43
CA THR A 367 -6.36 7.07 12.76
C THR A 367 -6.40 5.66 12.18
N SER A 368 -6.95 4.71 12.92
CA SER A 368 -7.34 3.40 12.38
C SER A 368 -8.68 3.44 11.64
N GLY A 369 -9.45 4.53 11.78
CA GLY A 369 -10.76 4.65 11.16
C GLY A 369 -11.87 3.82 11.83
N ASN A 370 -11.59 3.26 13.01
CA ASN A 370 -12.51 2.35 13.70
C ASN A 370 -13.77 3.07 14.21
N ALA A 371 -13.68 4.32 14.67
CA ALA A 371 -14.82 5.03 15.26
C ALA A 371 -15.95 5.26 14.25
N LEU A 372 -15.64 5.72 13.03
CA LEU A 372 -16.63 5.88 11.97
C LEU A 372 -17.11 4.53 11.43
N THR A 373 -16.23 3.53 11.38
CA THR A 373 -16.64 2.15 11.04
C THR A 373 -17.70 1.65 12.01
N ILE A 374 -17.54 1.93 13.31
CA ILE A 374 -18.55 1.64 14.34
C ILE A 374 -19.83 2.46 14.12
N GLY A 375 -19.68 3.77 13.88
CA GLY A 375 -20.81 4.67 13.70
C GLY A 375 -21.69 4.30 12.51
N MET A 376 -21.09 3.91 11.39
CA MET A 376 -21.81 3.54 10.16
C MET A 376 -22.49 2.19 10.28
N GLY A 377 -21.87 1.19 10.92
CA GLY A 377 -22.57 -0.09 11.12
C GLY A 377 -23.68 0.01 12.19
N LEU A 378 -23.57 0.92 13.16
CA LEU A 378 -24.69 1.22 14.06
C LEU A 378 -25.85 1.87 13.30
N GLU A 379 -25.56 2.82 12.42
CA GLU A 379 -26.57 3.42 11.54
C GLU A 379 -27.21 2.38 10.60
N ALA A 380 -26.43 1.39 10.12
CA ALA A 380 -26.95 0.28 9.33
C ALA A 380 -27.91 -0.59 10.15
N ILE A 381 -27.57 -0.92 11.41
CA ILE A 381 -28.44 -1.66 12.32
C ILE A 381 -29.74 -0.87 12.58
N GLU A 382 -29.64 0.43 12.90
CA GLU A 382 -30.79 1.31 13.15
C GLU A 382 -31.76 1.34 11.96
N GLN A 383 -31.24 1.53 10.75
CA GLN A 383 -32.04 1.55 9.53
C GLN A 383 -32.60 0.15 9.18
N GLY A 384 -31.81 -0.90 9.35
CA GLY A 384 -32.23 -2.29 9.11
C GLY A 384 -33.35 -2.74 10.06
N CYS A 385 -33.26 -2.37 11.34
CA CYS A 385 -34.32 -2.61 12.32
C CYS A 385 -35.61 -1.89 11.91
N LYS A 386 -35.51 -0.61 11.51
CA LYS A 386 -36.67 0.14 11.02
C LYS A 386 -37.32 -0.50 9.80
N GLN A 387 -36.53 -1.04 8.87
CA GLN A 387 -37.04 -1.74 7.68
C GLN A 387 -37.78 -3.04 8.05
N GLN A 388 -37.28 -3.78 9.04
CA GLN A 388 -37.90 -5.01 9.53
C GLN A 388 -39.00 -4.78 10.58
N GLY A 389 -39.34 -3.51 10.88
CA GLY A 389 -40.34 -3.18 11.91
C GLY A 389 -39.92 -3.57 13.33
N LEU A 390 -38.61 -3.63 13.60
CA LEU A 390 -38.06 -3.97 14.91
C LEU A 390 -37.79 -2.72 15.74
N GLU A 391 -38.37 -2.65 16.93
CA GLU A 391 -38.03 -1.66 17.96
C GLU A 391 -36.82 -2.13 18.76
N LEU A 392 -35.68 -1.44 18.59
CA LEU A 392 -34.40 -1.78 19.24
C LEU A 392 -34.55 -2.08 20.74
N SER A 393 -35.38 -1.31 21.44
CA SER A 393 -35.59 -1.43 22.89
C SER A 393 -36.27 -2.71 23.36
N GLU A 394 -36.85 -3.49 22.46
CA GLU A 394 -37.54 -4.75 22.73
C GLU A 394 -36.77 -5.95 22.18
N GLN A 395 -35.59 -5.72 21.57
CA GLN A 395 -34.83 -6.78 20.92
C GLN A 395 -33.67 -7.26 21.78
N THR A 396 -33.33 -8.53 21.56
CA THR A 396 -32.03 -9.09 21.93
C THR A 396 -31.03 -8.85 20.79
N ALA A 397 -29.88 -8.27 21.11
CA ALA A 397 -28.76 -8.14 20.19
C ALA A 397 -27.59 -9.06 20.57
N ALA A 398 -26.94 -9.65 19.58
CA ALA A 398 -25.72 -10.43 19.76
C ALA A 398 -24.54 -9.76 19.06
N VAL A 399 -23.38 -9.78 19.71
CA VAL A 399 -22.12 -9.28 19.16
C VAL A 399 -21.11 -10.41 19.10
N VAL A 400 -20.76 -10.82 17.89
CA VAL A 400 -19.78 -11.87 17.61
C VAL A 400 -18.38 -11.27 17.53
N GLY A 401 -17.46 -11.86 18.30
CA GLY A 401 -16.11 -11.31 18.47
C GLY A 401 -16.06 -10.18 19.49
N ALA A 402 -17.02 -10.10 20.43
CA ALA A 402 -17.22 -9.00 21.37
C ALA A 402 -16.00 -8.58 22.22
N ALA A 403 -14.99 -9.46 22.35
CA ALA A 403 -13.73 -9.13 23.02
C ALA A 403 -12.74 -8.30 22.17
N GLY A 404 -13.03 -8.07 20.88
CA GLY A 404 -12.21 -7.26 19.98
C GLY A 404 -12.49 -5.77 20.12
N ASN A 405 -11.55 -4.91 19.71
CA ASN A 405 -11.61 -3.45 19.89
C ASN A 405 -12.89 -2.80 19.30
N ILE A 406 -13.24 -3.18 18.07
CA ILE A 406 -14.44 -2.66 17.39
C ILE A 406 -15.70 -3.24 18.07
N ALA A 407 -15.73 -4.56 18.23
CA ALA A 407 -16.90 -5.29 18.71
C ALA A 407 -17.28 -4.93 20.16
N SER A 408 -16.31 -4.71 21.05
CA SER A 408 -16.56 -4.30 22.44
C SER A 408 -17.25 -2.94 22.50
N THR A 409 -16.86 -2.01 21.64
CA THR A 409 -17.47 -0.68 21.53
C THR A 409 -18.88 -0.77 20.98
N TYR A 410 -19.13 -1.64 19.99
CA TYR A 410 -20.48 -1.92 19.52
C TYR A 410 -21.37 -2.56 20.60
N ALA A 411 -20.86 -3.55 21.33
CA ALA A 411 -21.57 -4.17 22.43
C ALA A 411 -21.96 -3.12 23.49
N SER A 412 -21.01 -2.23 23.80
CA SER A 412 -21.22 -1.08 24.67
C SER A 412 -22.29 -0.12 24.14
N LEU A 413 -22.26 0.28 22.87
CA LEU A 413 -23.29 1.14 22.25
C LEU A 413 -24.66 0.47 22.16
N LEU A 414 -24.73 -0.80 21.76
CA LEU A 414 -25.99 -1.53 21.65
C LEU A 414 -26.64 -1.70 23.04
N SER A 415 -25.84 -1.88 24.10
CA SER A 415 -26.34 -2.02 25.48
C SER A 415 -27.20 -0.83 25.94
N THR A 416 -27.00 0.36 25.38
CA THR A 416 -27.78 1.56 25.74
C THR A 416 -29.17 1.55 25.15
N SER A 417 -29.43 0.69 24.17
CA SER A 417 -30.61 0.73 23.33
C SER A 417 -31.42 -0.56 23.39
N VAL A 418 -30.77 -1.73 23.55
CA VAL A 418 -31.42 -3.05 23.44
C VAL A 418 -32.00 -3.56 24.75
N GLU A 419 -32.89 -4.55 24.68
CA GLU A 419 -33.41 -5.22 25.87
C GLU A 419 -32.39 -6.20 26.47
N HIS A 420 -31.69 -6.95 25.62
CA HIS A 420 -30.74 -7.95 26.10
C HIS A 420 -29.53 -7.99 25.18
N LEU A 421 -28.35 -8.18 25.75
CA LEU A 421 -27.10 -8.24 24.99
C LEU A 421 -26.42 -9.59 25.16
N ILE A 422 -26.06 -10.22 24.05
CA ILE A 422 -25.31 -11.46 24.03
C ILE A 422 -23.90 -11.18 23.50
N LEU A 423 -22.88 -11.50 24.28
CA LEU A 423 -21.48 -11.38 23.91
C LEU A 423 -20.94 -12.76 23.53
N ILE A 424 -20.47 -12.88 22.29
CA ILE A 424 -20.01 -14.15 21.74
C ILE A 424 -18.52 -14.08 21.45
N GLY A 425 -17.77 -15.06 21.96
CA GLY A 425 -16.34 -15.18 21.77
C GLY A 425 -15.94 -16.29 20.82
N SER A 426 -14.64 -16.50 20.67
CA SER A 426 -14.07 -17.39 19.66
C SER A 426 -13.91 -18.85 20.11
N GLY A 427 -14.38 -19.22 21.32
CA GLY A 427 -14.17 -20.56 21.89
C GLY A 427 -12.73 -20.90 22.32
N ARG A 428 -11.75 -20.03 22.03
CA ARG A 428 -10.33 -20.23 22.40
C ARG A 428 -10.11 -20.06 23.90
N ASP A 429 -9.02 -20.63 24.41
CA ASP A 429 -8.63 -20.47 25.82
C ASP A 429 -8.58 -18.99 26.22
N GLY A 430 -9.23 -18.67 27.35
CA GLY A 430 -9.35 -17.30 27.84
C GLY A 430 -10.37 -16.41 27.11
N SER A 431 -11.11 -16.93 26.12
CA SER A 431 -12.20 -16.20 25.42
C SER A 431 -13.27 -15.70 26.40
N LEU A 432 -13.84 -16.59 27.21
CA LEU A 432 -14.89 -16.24 28.19
C LEU A 432 -14.43 -15.15 29.15
N ARG A 433 -13.21 -15.28 29.71
CA ARG A 433 -12.64 -14.28 30.61
C ARG A 433 -12.52 -12.89 29.97
N ARG A 434 -12.20 -12.82 28.67
CA ARG A 434 -12.15 -11.54 27.94
C ARG A 434 -13.56 -10.97 27.68
N LEU A 435 -14.55 -11.83 27.41
CA LEU A 435 -15.95 -11.41 27.28
C LEU A 435 -16.52 -10.92 28.61
N GLU A 436 -16.23 -11.61 29.72
CA GLU A 436 -16.59 -11.16 31.07
C GLU A 436 -16.01 -9.78 31.35
N LYS A 437 -14.74 -9.55 31.02
CA LYS A 437 -14.13 -8.22 31.13
C LYS A 437 -14.86 -7.18 30.27
N THR A 438 -15.33 -7.56 29.09
CA THR A 438 -16.13 -6.69 28.21
C THR A 438 -17.48 -6.36 28.87
N ALA A 439 -18.20 -7.36 29.39
CA ALA A 439 -19.45 -7.13 30.13
C ALA A 439 -19.24 -6.22 31.34
N GLN A 440 -18.16 -6.41 32.10
CA GLN A 440 -17.79 -5.57 33.24
C GLN A 440 -17.54 -4.11 32.81
N LEU A 441 -16.86 -3.89 31.68
CA LEU A 441 -16.66 -2.54 31.14
C LEU A 441 -18.00 -1.88 30.80
N ILE A 442 -18.91 -2.61 30.14
CA ILE A 442 -20.25 -2.11 29.79
C ILE A 442 -21.04 -1.74 31.05
N TYR A 443 -21.03 -2.60 32.08
CA TYR A 443 -21.68 -2.31 33.37
C TYR A 443 -21.05 -1.11 34.07
N ALA A 444 -19.72 -0.95 34.02
CA ALA A 444 -19.03 0.21 34.60
C ALA A 444 -19.43 1.51 33.89
N GLU A 445 -19.60 1.50 32.58
CA GLU A 445 -20.06 2.66 31.80
C GLU A 445 -21.49 3.04 32.16
N ALA A 446 -22.41 2.08 32.22
CA ALA A 446 -23.79 2.32 32.61
C ALA A 446 -23.88 2.83 34.06
N ALA A 447 -23.10 2.26 34.99
CA ALA A 447 -22.97 2.76 36.37
C ALA A 447 -22.46 4.20 36.44
N ARG A 448 -21.48 4.56 35.61
CA ARG A 448 -20.97 5.95 35.52
C ARG A 448 -22.01 6.89 34.90
N ALA A 449 -22.84 6.43 33.98
CA ALA A 449 -23.94 7.22 33.43
C ALA A 449 -24.96 7.60 34.53
N ILE A 450 -25.25 6.66 35.45
CA ILE A 450 -26.06 6.93 36.65
C ILE A 450 -25.41 8.01 37.52
N LEU A 451 -24.12 7.84 37.86
CA LEU A 451 -23.38 8.80 38.70
C LEU A 451 -23.29 10.20 38.10
N LYS A 452 -23.24 10.31 36.77
CA LYS A 452 -23.21 11.59 36.04
C LYS A 452 -24.60 12.21 35.83
N GLY A 453 -25.68 11.54 36.22
CA GLY A 453 -27.04 12.02 36.03
C GLY A 453 -27.53 11.99 34.58
N VAL A 454 -26.92 11.17 33.72
CA VAL A 454 -27.27 11.04 32.29
C VAL A 454 -27.92 9.68 31.96
N ALA A 455 -28.36 8.95 32.98
CA ALA A 455 -28.97 7.63 32.83
C ALA A 455 -30.22 7.63 31.94
N GLU A 456 -30.95 8.74 31.83
CA GLU A 456 -32.18 8.81 31.02
C GLU A 456 -31.98 8.43 29.54
N HIS A 457 -30.76 8.66 29.01
CA HIS A 457 -30.37 8.35 27.63
C HIS A 457 -29.69 6.97 27.47
N ASP A 458 -29.57 6.19 28.55
CA ASP A 458 -28.94 4.87 28.56
C ASP A 458 -29.90 3.85 29.19
N ARG A 459 -30.47 2.96 28.36
CA ARG A 459 -31.45 1.95 28.81
C ARG A 459 -30.86 1.00 29.85
N LEU A 460 -29.62 0.56 29.68
CA LEU A 460 -28.97 -0.30 30.66
C LEU A 460 -28.80 0.44 31.99
N ALA A 461 -28.41 1.71 31.96
CA ALA A 461 -28.32 2.54 33.16
C ALA A 461 -29.67 2.67 33.88
N ARG A 462 -30.77 2.95 33.16
CA ARG A 462 -32.12 3.03 33.76
C ARG A 462 -32.54 1.72 34.40
N ARG A 463 -32.25 0.58 33.76
CA ARG A 463 -32.59 -0.74 34.30
C ARG A 463 -31.72 -1.12 35.48
N LEU A 464 -30.44 -0.73 35.47
CA LEU A 464 -29.55 -0.89 36.61
C LEU A 464 -30.07 -0.11 37.82
N GLN A 465 -30.62 1.10 37.66
CA GLN A 465 -31.24 1.87 38.75
C GLN A 465 -32.43 1.16 39.41
N GLN A 466 -33.05 0.20 38.72
CA GLN A 466 -34.17 -0.58 39.25
C GLN A 466 -33.71 -1.81 40.05
N ILE A 467 -32.40 -2.09 40.10
CA ILE A 467 -31.86 -3.23 40.86
C ILE A 467 -31.67 -2.85 42.32
N ASP A 468 -32.30 -3.61 43.20
CA ASP A 468 -32.12 -3.50 44.65
C ASP A 468 -30.66 -3.63 45.07
N GLY A 469 -30.12 -2.52 45.62
CA GLY A 469 -28.75 -2.43 46.13
C GLY A 469 -27.78 -1.65 45.23
N ILE A 470 -28.19 -1.22 44.03
CA ILE A 470 -27.32 -0.47 43.12
C ILE A 470 -26.88 0.87 43.71
N ASP A 471 -27.79 1.64 44.31
CA ASP A 471 -27.48 2.97 44.86
C ASP A 471 -26.44 2.89 45.98
N ALA A 472 -26.58 1.91 46.88
CA ALA A 472 -25.62 1.67 47.94
C ALA A 472 -24.23 1.27 47.39
N LEU A 473 -24.21 0.43 46.35
CA LEU A 473 -22.97 0.02 45.68
C LEU A 473 -22.29 1.23 45.00
N LEU A 474 -23.05 2.07 44.30
CA LEU A 474 -22.54 3.25 43.62
C LEU A 474 -22.01 4.30 44.62
N GLN A 475 -22.69 4.50 45.74
CA GLN A 475 -22.21 5.38 46.82
C GLN A 475 -20.89 4.88 47.44
N ALA A 476 -20.77 3.57 47.67
CA ALA A 476 -19.58 2.99 48.29
C ALA A 476 -18.38 2.83 47.34
N HIS A 477 -18.62 2.60 46.05
CA HIS A 477 -17.59 2.15 45.10
C HIS A 477 -17.59 2.89 43.77
N GLY A 478 -18.32 3.99 43.62
CA GLY A 478 -18.50 4.70 42.34
C GLY A 478 -17.20 5.17 41.66
N SER A 479 -16.13 5.38 42.42
CA SER A 479 -14.80 5.74 41.90
C SER A 479 -13.83 4.55 41.78
N SER A 480 -14.26 3.33 42.11
CA SER A 480 -13.38 2.16 42.13
C SER A 480 -13.06 1.65 40.73
N ALA A 481 -11.83 1.15 40.53
CA ALA A 481 -11.41 0.52 39.28
C ALA A 481 -12.16 -0.80 38.99
N ASP A 482 -12.66 -1.48 40.04
CA ASP A 482 -13.41 -2.74 39.95
C ASP A 482 -14.94 -2.56 39.91
N LEU A 483 -15.43 -1.32 39.71
CA LEU A 483 -16.86 -0.99 39.70
C LEU A 483 -17.67 -1.93 38.80
N GLY A 484 -17.20 -2.16 37.57
CA GLY A 484 -17.87 -3.03 36.61
C GLY A 484 -18.03 -4.48 37.07
N GLN A 485 -17.00 -5.02 37.74
CA GLN A 485 -17.04 -6.36 38.32
C GLN A 485 -18.06 -6.44 39.47
N ARG A 486 -18.10 -5.43 40.33
CA ARG A 486 -19.05 -5.36 41.45
C ARG A 486 -20.49 -5.26 40.94
N VAL A 487 -20.74 -4.43 39.93
CA VAL A 487 -22.06 -4.27 39.31
C VAL A 487 -22.47 -5.57 38.62
N ALA A 488 -21.60 -6.19 37.85
CA ALA A 488 -21.87 -7.48 37.20
C ALA A 488 -22.27 -8.55 38.22
N LYS A 489 -21.54 -8.64 39.34
CA LYS A 489 -21.85 -9.57 40.43
C LYS A 489 -23.20 -9.30 41.08
N LEU A 490 -23.53 -8.03 41.34
CA LEU A 490 -24.85 -7.65 41.89
C LEU A 490 -25.98 -8.04 40.94
N VAL A 491 -25.80 -7.79 39.64
CA VAL A 491 -26.78 -8.17 38.60
C VAL A 491 -26.98 -9.68 38.56
N GLU A 492 -25.89 -10.46 38.60
CA GLU A 492 -25.94 -11.91 38.64
C GLU A 492 -26.63 -12.45 39.90
N GLU A 493 -26.30 -11.90 41.07
CA GLU A 493 -26.92 -12.26 42.36
C GLU A 493 -28.43 -11.96 42.41
N ARG A 494 -28.89 -10.93 41.70
CA ARG A 494 -30.30 -10.46 41.72
C ARG A 494 -31.15 -11.05 40.60
N LEU A 495 -30.59 -11.22 39.41
CA LEU A 495 -31.33 -11.59 38.21
C LEU A 495 -30.98 -12.98 37.68
N GLY A 496 -29.81 -13.54 38.05
CA GLY A 496 -29.37 -14.86 37.59
C GLY A 496 -29.40 -14.99 36.06
N ALA A 497 -30.19 -15.95 35.56
CA ALA A 497 -30.38 -16.17 34.12
C ALA A 497 -31.02 -14.98 33.37
N ASN A 498 -31.65 -14.04 34.08
CA ASN A 498 -32.26 -12.82 33.52
C ASN A 498 -31.33 -11.60 33.60
N ALA A 499 -30.02 -11.82 33.79
CA ALA A 499 -29.03 -10.74 33.72
C ALA A 499 -29.12 -10.01 32.37
N PHE A 500 -28.76 -8.72 32.32
CA PHE A 500 -28.90 -7.90 31.11
C PHE A 500 -27.89 -8.25 30.00
N ILE A 501 -26.83 -8.97 30.35
CA ILE A 501 -25.76 -9.36 29.44
C ILE A 501 -25.48 -10.85 29.63
N THR A 502 -25.57 -11.62 28.54
CA THR A 502 -25.15 -13.03 28.49
C THR A 502 -23.79 -13.14 27.83
N VAL A 503 -22.90 -13.96 28.39
CA VAL A 503 -21.61 -14.30 27.80
C VAL A 503 -21.63 -15.75 27.35
N SER A 504 -21.24 -16.03 26.10
CA SER A 504 -21.22 -17.38 25.55
C SER A 504 -20.08 -17.60 24.55
N ASN A 505 -19.66 -18.85 24.39
CA ASN A 505 -18.86 -19.32 23.25
C ASN A 505 -19.68 -20.20 22.30
N ASP A 506 -20.90 -20.58 22.69
CA ASP A 506 -21.81 -21.36 21.87
C ASP A 506 -22.50 -20.44 20.86
N LEU A 507 -22.42 -20.77 19.58
CA LEU A 507 -23.03 -20.00 18.50
C LEU A 507 -24.55 -20.22 18.43
N ASP A 508 -25.09 -21.30 18.99
CA ASP A 508 -26.53 -21.57 18.98
C ASP A 508 -27.35 -20.49 19.71
N VAL A 509 -26.72 -19.76 20.63
CA VAL A 509 -27.35 -18.61 21.32
C VAL A 509 -27.73 -17.48 20.36
N LEU A 510 -27.14 -17.42 19.16
CA LEU A 510 -27.49 -16.44 18.12
C LEU A 510 -28.96 -16.53 17.70
N LYS A 511 -29.58 -17.71 17.84
CA LYS A 511 -31.02 -17.93 17.57
C LYS A 511 -31.93 -17.12 18.50
N GLN A 512 -31.39 -16.60 19.61
CA GLN A 512 -32.13 -15.75 20.55
C GLN A 512 -32.06 -14.27 20.17
N ALA A 513 -31.19 -13.88 19.24
CA ALA A 513 -30.96 -12.50 18.86
C ALA A 513 -31.65 -12.16 17.54
N ARG A 514 -32.40 -11.06 17.54
CA ARG A 514 -33.00 -10.48 16.33
C ARG A 514 -32.05 -9.52 15.63
N ILE A 515 -31.00 -9.09 16.33
CA ILE A 515 -29.96 -8.21 15.81
C ILE A 515 -28.63 -8.92 16.04
N VAL A 516 -27.85 -9.13 14.99
CA VAL A 516 -26.51 -9.72 15.12
C VAL A 516 -25.49 -8.83 14.45
N LEU A 517 -24.43 -8.49 15.18
CA LEU A 517 -23.26 -7.83 14.66
C LEU A 517 -22.08 -8.80 14.62
N CYS A 518 -21.40 -8.88 13.48
CA CYS A 518 -20.24 -9.73 13.26
C CYS A 518 -18.98 -8.89 13.05
N ALA A 519 -17.98 -9.08 13.92
CA ALA A 519 -16.71 -8.36 13.87
C ALA A 519 -15.54 -9.21 14.40
N ALA A 520 -15.58 -10.52 14.12
CA ALA A 520 -14.53 -11.45 14.53
C ALA A 520 -13.41 -11.52 13.49
N ASN A 521 -12.18 -11.69 13.98
CA ASN A 521 -11.03 -11.94 13.12
C ASN A 521 -10.96 -13.44 12.77
N ALA A 522 -11.50 -13.79 11.60
CA ALA A 522 -11.49 -15.15 11.07
C ALA A 522 -11.07 -15.15 9.59
N PRO A 523 -10.26 -16.12 9.14
CA PRO A 523 -9.80 -16.19 7.76
C PRO A 523 -10.87 -16.71 6.78
N GLN A 524 -11.94 -17.30 7.29
CA GLN A 524 -13.03 -17.90 6.52
C GLN A 524 -14.36 -17.63 7.24
N PRO A 525 -15.49 -17.58 6.51
CA PRO A 525 -16.82 -17.51 7.10
C PRO A 525 -17.08 -18.71 8.02
N PHE A 526 -17.74 -18.46 9.15
CA PHE A 526 -18.12 -19.49 10.12
C PHE A 526 -19.56 -19.36 10.63
N LEU A 527 -20.28 -18.34 10.17
CA LEU A 527 -21.69 -18.12 10.48
C LEU A 527 -22.56 -18.41 9.26
N PHE A 528 -23.30 -19.51 9.34
CA PHE A 528 -24.22 -20.01 8.32
C PHE A 528 -25.69 -19.77 8.68
N ALA A 529 -26.60 -20.01 7.72
CA ALA A 529 -28.03 -19.71 7.83
C ALA A 529 -28.74 -20.30 9.07
N GLU A 530 -28.29 -21.46 9.56
CA GLU A 530 -28.83 -22.14 10.73
C GLU A 530 -28.59 -21.40 12.06
N HIS A 531 -27.65 -20.46 12.10
CA HIS A 531 -27.34 -19.71 13.33
C HIS A 531 -28.31 -18.57 13.60
N PHE A 532 -29.02 -18.09 12.57
CA PHE A 532 -29.79 -16.85 12.65
C PHE A 532 -31.28 -17.09 12.86
N ALA A 533 -31.84 -16.34 13.82
CA ALA A 533 -33.28 -16.30 14.07
C ALA A 533 -34.06 -15.85 12.83
N GLU A 534 -35.33 -16.22 12.75
CA GLU A 534 -36.23 -15.68 11.72
C GLU A 534 -36.30 -14.15 11.78
N ASN A 535 -36.51 -13.48 10.65
CA ASN A 535 -36.70 -12.02 10.55
C ASN A 535 -35.65 -11.19 11.33
N SER A 536 -34.39 -11.63 11.28
CA SER A 536 -33.27 -10.99 11.98
C SER A 536 -32.51 -10.00 11.07
N VAL A 537 -31.83 -9.05 11.70
CA VAL A 537 -30.97 -8.05 11.07
C VAL A 537 -29.51 -8.40 11.37
N ILE A 538 -28.74 -8.72 10.34
CA ILE A 538 -27.35 -9.16 10.44
C ILE A 538 -26.46 -8.10 9.81
N CYS A 539 -25.56 -7.53 10.61
CA CYS A 539 -24.57 -6.55 10.16
C CYS A 539 -23.17 -7.17 10.26
N ASP A 540 -22.57 -7.50 9.13
CA ASP A 540 -21.19 -8.00 9.06
C ASP A 540 -20.24 -6.88 8.65
N ILE A 541 -19.30 -6.58 9.53
CA ILE A 541 -18.29 -5.53 9.34
C ILE A 541 -16.87 -6.11 9.33
N ALA A 542 -16.74 -7.44 9.31
CA ALA A 542 -15.45 -8.10 9.24
C ALA A 542 -14.88 -8.06 7.81
N VAL A 543 -13.55 -7.98 7.72
CA VAL A 543 -12.82 -8.09 6.45
C VAL A 543 -11.65 -9.05 6.67
N PRO A 544 -11.69 -10.31 6.17
CA PRO A 544 -12.79 -10.93 5.41
C PRO A 544 -14.11 -11.11 6.20
N LEU A 545 -15.23 -11.27 5.49
CA LEU A 545 -16.57 -11.42 6.07
C LEU A 545 -16.69 -12.71 6.90
N ASN A 546 -17.41 -12.65 8.02
CA ASN A 546 -17.63 -13.79 8.93
C ASN A 546 -18.86 -14.63 8.57
N VAL A 547 -19.81 -14.03 7.85
CA VAL A 547 -21.06 -14.66 7.43
C VAL A 547 -20.93 -15.28 6.05
N ASP A 548 -21.58 -16.43 5.85
CA ASP A 548 -21.63 -17.06 4.53
C ASP A 548 -22.34 -16.17 3.52
N GLN A 549 -21.72 -16.04 2.36
CA GLN A 549 -22.17 -15.12 1.33
C GLN A 549 -23.45 -15.56 0.61
N ASN A 550 -23.90 -16.80 0.82
CA ASN A 550 -25.17 -17.29 0.30
C ASN A 550 -26.33 -17.08 1.29
N LEU A 551 -26.10 -16.44 2.46
CA LEU A 551 -27.16 -16.23 3.45
C LEU A 551 -28.38 -15.52 2.85
N ALA A 552 -28.17 -14.44 2.11
CA ALA A 552 -29.25 -13.64 1.53
C ALA A 552 -30.09 -14.42 0.49
N SER A 553 -29.48 -15.37 -0.22
CA SER A 553 -30.20 -16.22 -1.17
C SER A 553 -30.91 -17.40 -0.50
N GLN A 554 -30.43 -17.85 0.65
CA GLN A 554 -31.02 -18.95 1.44
C GLN A 554 -32.15 -18.49 2.38
N ARG A 555 -32.08 -17.25 2.89
CA ARG A 555 -32.97 -16.73 3.94
C ARG A 555 -33.47 -15.35 3.57
N SER A 556 -34.58 -15.28 2.84
CA SER A 556 -35.21 -14.02 2.43
C SER A 556 -35.86 -13.24 3.59
N ASP A 557 -36.08 -13.91 4.73
CA ASP A 557 -36.56 -13.28 5.95
C ASP A 557 -35.43 -12.53 6.69
N VAL A 558 -34.18 -12.89 6.47
CA VAL A 558 -33.02 -12.28 7.15
C VAL A 558 -32.51 -11.08 6.34
N LEU A 559 -32.41 -9.93 6.98
CA LEU A 559 -31.77 -8.75 6.39
C LEU A 559 -30.27 -8.81 6.66
N TYR A 560 -29.51 -9.26 5.67
CA TYR A 560 -28.04 -9.28 5.71
C TYR A 560 -27.46 -7.99 5.12
N MET A 561 -26.56 -7.34 5.86
CA MET A 561 -25.95 -6.06 5.49
C MET A 561 -24.45 -6.09 5.68
N HIS A 562 -23.73 -5.55 4.70
CA HIS A 562 -22.32 -5.20 4.85
C HIS A 562 -22.21 -3.82 5.48
N GLY A 563 -21.65 -3.73 6.68
CA GLY A 563 -21.39 -2.45 7.32
C GLY A 563 -20.06 -1.83 6.85
N GLY A 564 -19.84 -0.56 7.19
CA GLY A 564 -18.54 0.10 6.97
C GLY A 564 -18.33 0.69 5.57
N ILE A 565 -19.38 0.93 4.79
CA ILE A 565 -19.31 1.66 3.51
C ILE A 565 -20.04 3.02 3.65
N VAL A 566 -19.37 4.08 3.22
CA VAL A 566 -19.82 5.46 3.32
C VAL A 566 -20.06 6.04 1.93
N GLN A 567 -21.19 6.71 1.76
CA GLN A 567 -21.50 7.54 0.61
C GLN A 567 -20.97 8.96 0.82
N THR A 568 -20.19 9.45 -0.13
CA THR A 568 -19.68 10.83 -0.15
C THR A 568 -20.77 11.80 -0.62
N PRO A 569 -20.78 13.05 -0.14
CA PRO A 569 -21.87 13.99 -0.39
C PRO A 569 -22.04 14.41 -1.85
N LEU A 570 -20.95 14.44 -2.62
CA LEU A 570 -20.91 14.97 -3.99
C LEU A 570 -20.47 13.93 -5.04
N GLY A 571 -20.52 12.64 -4.68
CA GLY A 571 -20.18 11.54 -5.60
C GLY A 571 -18.68 11.35 -5.86
N ASP A 572 -17.83 12.02 -5.07
CA ASP A 572 -16.38 11.87 -5.14
C ASP A 572 -15.94 10.52 -4.58
N GLY A 573 -14.86 9.95 -5.12
CA GLY A 573 -14.36 8.65 -4.67
C GLY A 573 -13.00 8.35 -5.28
N LEU A 574 -12.57 7.10 -5.11
CA LEU A 574 -11.36 6.60 -5.76
C LEU A 574 -11.59 6.38 -7.25
N VAL A 575 -10.49 6.33 -8.01
CA VAL A 575 -10.51 5.94 -9.42
C VAL A 575 -10.70 4.42 -9.54
N LYS A 576 -11.32 3.95 -10.63
CA LYS A 576 -11.80 2.56 -10.79
C LYS A 576 -10.69 1.51 -10.73
N ASN A 577 -9.51 1.85 -11.23
CA ASN A 577 -8.33 0.99 -11.33
C ASN A 577 -7.51 0.94 -10.03
N VAL A 578 -8.08 1.43 -8.94
CA VAL A 578 -7.40 1.46 -7.65
C VAL A 578 -8.09 0.49 -6.73
N ARG A 579 -7.28 -0.37 -6.13
CA ARG A 579 -7.73 -1.54 -5.39
C ARG A 579 -8.70 -1.29 -4.23
N ALA A 580 -8.75 -0.07 -3.67
CA ALA A 580 -9.71 0.28 -2.62
C ALA A 580 -11.02 0.86 -3.18
N TYR A 581 -11.19 0.88 -4.49
CA TYR A 581 -12.39 1.34 -5.18
C TYR A 581 -13.56 0.38 -4.93
N LEU A 582 -14.68 0.96 -4.52
CA LEU A 582 -15.94 0.24 -4.32
C LEU A 582 -16.91 0.54 -5.46
N LYS A 583 -17.31 1.80 -5.54
CA LYS A 583 -18.20 2.38 -6.55
C LYS A 583 -17.97 3.89 -6.55
N GLN A 584 -18.39 4.55 -7.62
CA GLN A 584 -18.42 6.00 -7.66
C GLN A 584 -19.18 6.57 -6.45
N GLY A 585 -18.58 7.53 -5.77
CA GLY A 585 -19.15 8.15 -4.57
C GLY A 585 -19.04 7.33 -3.28
N GLN A 586 -18.35 6.20 -3.28
CA GLN A 586 -18.25 5.33 -2.10
C GLN A 586 -16.81 5.21 -1.59
N LEU A 587 -16.68 5.19 -0.26
CA LEU A 587 -15.44 4.94 0.47
C LEU A 587 -15.70 3.94 1.59
N TYR A 588 -14.70 3.15 1.95
CA TYR A 588 -14.73 2.44 3.23
C TYR A 588 -14.73 3.45 4.39
N ALA A 589 -15.41 3.12 5.48
CA ALA A 589 -15.57 4.00 6.64
C ALA A 589 -14.23 4.41 7.26
N CYS A 590 -13.23 3.51 7.26
CA CYS A 590 -11.90 3.85 7.75
C CYS A 590 -11.19 4.94 6.91
N MET A 591 -11.40 4.94 5.59
CA MET A 591 -10.92 6.01 4.71
C MET A 591 -11.71 7.30 4.92
N ALA A 592 -13.04 7.20 5.01
CA ALA A 592 -13.92 8.35 5.22
C ALA A 592 -13.62 9.06 6.55
N GLU A 593 -13.23 8.34 7.61
CA GLU A 593 -12.81 8.96 8.87
C GLU A 593 -11.55 9.81 8.68
N SER A 594 -10.57 9.29 7.94
CA SER A 594 -9.32 10.02 7.65
C SER A 594 -9.61 11.29 6.84
N VAL A 595 -10.55 11.21 5.89
CA VAL A 595 -11.06 12.36 5.14
C VAL A 595 -11.75 13.37 6.05
N LEU A 596 -12.63 12.93 6.95
CA LEU A 596 -13.33 13.80 7.91
C LEU A 596 -12.38 14.51 8.86
N MET A 597 -11.32 13.82 9.32
CA MET A 597 -10.25 14.45 10.10
C MET A 597 -9.59 15.59 9.34
N GLY A 598 -9.25 15.38 8.06
CA GLY A 598 -8.68 16.41 7.19
C GLY A 598 -9.65 17.58 6.96
N LEU A 599 -10.91 17.30 6.64
CA LEU A 599 -11.97 18.31 6.43
C LEU A 599 -12.22 19.15 7.69
N SER A 600 -12.06 18.55 8.87
CA SER A 600 -12.26 19.19 10.18
C SER A 600 -11.00 19.85 10.74
N GLY A 601 -9.86 19.76 10.04
CA GLY A 601 -8.58 20.31 10.49
C GLY A 601 -8.04 19.66 11.77
N MET A 602 -8.36 18.38 12.01
CA MET A 602 -7.88 17.65 13.19
C MET A 602 -6.37 17.45 13.13
N LYS A 603 -5.66 17.87 14.19
CA LYS A 603 -4.21 17.72 14.32
C LYS A 603 -3.78 16.62 15.30
N GLN A 604 -4.72 16.09 16.07
CA GLN A 604 -4.48 15.03 17.04
C GLN A 604 -4.94 13.69 16.47
N HIS A 605 -4.39 12.60 16.99
CA HIS A 605 -4.88 11.26 16.67
C HIS A 605 -6.35 11.12 17.09
N TYR A 606 -7.12 10.32 16.33
CA TYR A 606 -8.55 10.13 16.59
C TYR A 606 -8.87 8.70 17.02
N SER A 607 -9.11 7.78 16.08
CA SER A 607 -9.19 6.34 16.40
C SER A 607 -7.77 5.81 16.67
N TYR A 608 -7.36 5.87 17.94
CA TYR A 608 -6.00 5.56 18.38
C TYR A 608 -6.05 4.67 19.63
N GLY A 609 -5.79 3.38 19.47
CA GLY A 609 -6.00 2.38 20.52
C GLY A 609 -7.47 1.99 20.66
N ASP A 610 -7.93 1.94 21.91
CA ASP A 610 -9.32 1.63 22.28
C ASP A 610 -10.25 2.79 21.89
N ILE A 611 -11.47 2.45 21.47
CA ILE A 611 -12.47 3.44 20.99
C ILE A 611 -13.55 3.67 22.06
N SER A 612 -13.93 4.93 22.27
CA SER A 612 -15.01 5.31 23.21
C SER A 612 -16.34 5.59 22.50
N ARG A 613 -17.45 5.51 23.25
CA ARG A 613 -18.80 5.88 22.76
C ARG A 613 -18.83 7.33 22.26
N GLU A 614 -18.18 8.23 22.99
CA GLU A 614 -18.13 9.66 22.67
C GLU A 614 -17.41 9.92 21.36
N GLN A 615 -16.32 9.21 21.08
CA GLN A 615 -15.62 9.30 19.78
C GLN A 615 -16.55 8.86 18.64
N VAL A 616 -17.27 7.75 18.79
CA VAL A 616 -18.22 7.29 17.76
C VAL A 616 -19.32 8.33 17.51
N GLN A 617 -19.88 8.91 18.57
CA GLN A 617 -20.92 9.95 18.45
C GLN A 617 -20.39 11.22 17.77
N GLN A 618 -19.20 11.68 18.17
CA GLN A 618 -18.56 12.87 17.60
C GLN A 618 -18.28 12.70 16.11
N ILE A 619 -17.70 11.57 15.68
CA ILE A 619 -17.39 11.38 14.26
C ILE A 619 -18.64 11.17 13.40
N ARG A 620 -19.70 10.56 13.93
CA ARG A 620 -21.02 10.51 13.26
C ARG A 620 -21.58 11.93 13.03
N ALA A 621 -21.51 12.78 14.05
CA ALA A 621 -21.95 14.17 13.94
C ALA A 621 -21.12 14.95 12.90
N LEU A 622 -19.81 14.72 12.84
CA LEU A 622 -18.94 15.29 11.81
C LEU A 622 -19.26 14.76 10.41
N ALA A 623 -19.47 13.46 10.26
CA ALA A 623 -19.91 12.85 9.01
C ALA A 623 -21.20 13.53 8.49
N ALA A 624 -22.21 13.63 9.36
CA ALA A 624 -23.47 14.31 9.04
C ALA A 624 -23.26 15.80 8.71
N THR A 625 -22.35 16.49 9.39
CA THR A 625 -22.01 17.90 9.15
C THR A 625 -21.36 18.10 7.78
N HIS A 626 -20.50 17.18 7.36
CA HIS A 626 -19.85 17.23 6.04
C HIS A 626 -20.67 16.57 4.91
N GLY A 627 -21.76 15.88 5.26
CA GLY A 627 -22.70 15.26 4.31
C GLY A 627 -22.36 13.82 3.92
N PHE A 628 -21.48 13.16 4.67
CA PHE A 628 -21.20 11.74 4.53
C PHE A 628 -22.33 10.95 5.18
N THR A 629 -22.84 9.94 4.48
CA THR A 629 -23.94 9.09 4.96
C THR A 629 -23.61 7.62 4.78
N LEU A 630 -24.36 6.73 5.43
CA LEU A 630 -24.31 5.32 5.09
C LEU A 630 -24.66 5.12 3.60
N ALA A 631 -23.89 4.29 2.88
CA ALA A 631 -24.23 3.92 1.52
C ALA A 631 -25.46 2.98 1.51
N GLN A 632 -26.30 3.06 0.46
CA GLN A 632 -27.45 2.17 0.33
C GLN A 632 -27.02 0.69 0.41
N PHE A 633 -27.77 -0.08 1.21
CA PHE A 633 -27.47 -1.47 1.52
C PHE A 633 -27.16 -2.29 0.27
N LYS A 634 -25.99 -2.93 0.24
CA LYS A 634 -25.75 -4.02 -0.70
C LYS A 634 -26.41 -5.28 -0.14
N THR A 635 -27.49 -5.74 -0.76
CA THR A 635 -28.04 -7.10 -0.55
C THR A 635 -27.32 -8.14 -1.42
N ASP A 636 -26.60 -7.68 -2.46
CA ASP A 636 -25.82 -8.53 -3.35
C ASP A 636 -24.32 -8.22 -3.25
N ASN A 637 -23.51 -9.27 -3.27
CA ASN A 637 -22.06 -9.16 -3.34
C ASN A 637 -21.63 -8.48 -4.63
N SER A 638 -21.02 -7.32 -4.48
CA SER A 638 -20.08 -6.79 -5.46
C SER A 638 -18.75 -6.63 -4.75
N LEU A 639 -18.03 -7.75 -4.73
CA LEU A 639 -16.62 -7.74 -5.11
C LEU A 639 -16.59 -7.69 -6.64
#